data_AF-A0A418MLR1-F1
#
_entry.id   AF-A0A418MLR1-F1
#
_cell.length_a   1.000
_cell.length_b   1.000
_cell.length_c   1.000
_cell.angle_alpha   90.00
_cell.angle_beta   90.00
_cell.angle_gamma   90.00
#
_symmetry.space_group_name_H-M   'P 1'
#
loop_
_entity.id
_entity.type
_entity.pdbx_description
1 polymer ?
#
loop_
_entity_poly.entity_id
_entity_poly.type
_entity_poly.pdbx_seq_one_letter_code
_entity_poly.pdbx_strand_id
1 'polypeptide(L)'
;MKWTVWATLAAAVFMVVPTGVAEAPLAQAATVGQYTSGTLSQNSSSPSGSNVAVNGGTSVQSSGGGQTRKPTARSVAMTQKEIDLDGQVLYRPAGFVSGGTTYVPVWYMQQTLKRLGINNQWNGTVWNITAGSGNVPDLTQLSPLAKGKYEILVNDTAVCRIDGFVLGQPATTYLPAWYIMQVLNRLHVVNQWNGTTWEIHSHNEYQVYNQAGTLQPTLYAQLQQAEQAALSFPGGSVKDLTGNVVFQVPDFTDYRKDGTRIPGDFVSQVAAQAVLAQVPAGVVKNIQGQVVFTQGDYGVYSGPQQTPQEFAQSAASLAAAAALNATGGNAYVVDLSQNRVLQNPPSYDYVNSNGGWSNSQSGVVSQSPPAFAQPGMKYLQSVSSTSGQVTYFTLSTQDGTYLGTSVNSGENPFQSVDLRFPAPASVTPIQIDQWLAQNQSPLQGLGSSFVTAQQLYGVDATYLMAHAIWETGWGNSSIYQAKNNLFGFGAYDNNPANYAGSFPTSDYSIRWVAWFVRQQYLSPNGSFYASTKGPTLDGMGVHYATDPNWPEGIASVMTQYVTDNQSSVNAYTQYQTSNVPPAPKSSVMPLYFTGGAKGSINAGSLTNLPVYAQASQGYNAMYPGPLQLNSSGSAVAELQNQLNAGPLQPGLTVDGQFGPMTETALEAWQAAHQLPVTGICDASTWSQLLAASQALPTGTPVTIDQVQQGWLGSTVTQWDHVVASNGVSGWVDGMDVNPQVQSGSQIFTNWFRVFPLSGYTVNVYGSASSTAQIVATLHQGDDVVTSQLYSIATPPAGQSFVAVEIANQQSGSILTGYIATTQATLQPLPNPVPTN
;
A
#
# COMPACT_ATOMS: atom_id res chain seq x y z
N MET A 1 1.88 -21.53 -11.68
CA MET A 1 2.81 -20.43 -11.99
C MET A 1 2.13 -19.10 -11.73
N LYS A 2 1.74 -18.85 -10.48
CA LYS A 2 1.04 -17.64 -10.04
C LYS A 2 1.51 -17.23 -8.63
N TRP A 3 1.51 -15.92 -8.40
CA TRP A 3 1.53 -15.24 -7.09
C TRP A 3 2.88 -15.03 -6.36
N THR A 4 3.99 -14.62 -7.00
CA THR A 4 5.20 -14.17 -6.25
C THR A 4 5.13 -12.75 -5.66
N VAL A 5 4.17 -11.91 -6.08
CA VAL A 5 4.17 -10.46 -5.74
C VAL A 5 3.55 -10.12 -4.37
N TRP A 6 2.85 -11.06 -3.73
CA TRP A 6 2.00 -10.75 -2.56
C TRP A 6 2.71 -10.78 -1.22
N ALA A 7 3.80 -11.56 -1.08
CA ALA A 7 4.50 -11.74 0.18
C ALA A 7 5.09 -10.44 0.78
N THR A 8 5.37 -9.43 -0.07
CA THR A 8 5.96 -8.14 0.33
C THR A 8 4.97 -6.99 0.42
N LEU A 9 3.76 -7.10 -0.14
CA LEU A 9 2.81 -5.98 -0.25
C LEU A 9 1.54 -6.15 0.59
N ALA A 10 1.13 -7.38 0.95
CA ALA A 10 -0.11 -7.62 1.71
C ALA A 10 -0.16 -6.87 3.06
N ALA A 11 1.00 -6.65 3.70
CA ALA A 11 1.12 -5.95 4.97
C ALA A 11 0.80 -4.43 4.91
N ALA A 12 0.80 -3.80 3.73
CA ALA A 12 0.57 -2.36 3.58
C ALA A 12 -0.88 -1.99 3.19
N VAL A 13 -1.66 -2.96 2.70
CA VAL A 13 -2.88 -2.70 1.90
C VAL A 13 -4.15 -2.44 2.75
N PHE A 14 -4.11 -2.67 4.07
CA PHE A 14 -5.26 -2.51 4.95
C PHE A 14 -5.22 -1.29 5.88
N MET A 15 -4.41 -0.26 5.56
CA MET A 15 -4.47 1.05 6.23
C MET A 15 -5.63 1.91 5.71
N VAL A 16 -6.87 1.56 6.08
CA VAL A 16 -8.01 2.49 6.04
C VAL A 16 -8.66 2.51 7.43
N VAL A 17 -8.39 3.56 8.18
CA VAL A 17 -8.99 3.82 9.49
C VAL A 17 -10.48 4.18 9.31
N PRO A 18 -11.42 3.56 10.04
CA PRO A 18 -12.77 4.06 10.16
C PRO A 18 -12.74 5.39 10.93
N THR A 19 -13.01 6.51 10.25
CA THR A 19 -13.09 7.82 10.91
C THR A 19 -14.30 7.89 11.83
N GLY A 20 -14.09 7.78 13.15
CA GLY A 20 -15.12 8.15 14.13
C GLY A 20 -15.06 7.43 15.47
N VAL A 21 -14.18 7.88 16.38
CA VAL A 21 -14.40 7.78 17.84
C VAL A 21 -13.93 9.10 18.47
N ALA A 22 -14.72 9.65 19.41
CA ALA A 22 -14.39 10.91 20.08
C ALA A 22 -13.35 10.69 21.20
N GLU A 23 -12.40 11.61 21.33
CA GLU A 23 -11.47 11.63 22.46
C GLU A 23 -12.15 12.12 23.75
N ALA A 24 -11.88 11.42 24.86
CA ALA A 24 -12.23 11.86 26.22
C ALA A 24 -10.95 12.33 26.95
N PRO A 25 -10.96 13.47 27.66
CA PRO A 25 -9.71 14.10 28.13
C PRO A 25 -9.36 13.79 29.60
N LEU A 26 -8.17 13.24 29.83
CA LEU A 26 -7.43 13.27 31.11
C LEU A 26 -5.91 13.32 30.78
N ALA A 27 -5.03 14.01 31.52
CA ALA A 27 -5.10 14.42 32.92
C ALA A 27 -4.61 15.87 33.19
N GLN A 28 -4.80 16.32 34.43
CA GLN A 28 -4.65 17.70 34.89
C GLN A 28 -3.18 18.19 34.98
N ALA A 29 -2.99 19.48 34.70
CA ALA A 29 -1.76 20.19 35.04
C ALA A 29 -1.65 20.40 36.56
N ALA A 30 -0.47 20.16 37.13
CA ALA A 30 -0.18 20.45 38.54
C ALA A 30 -0.18 21.97 38.80
N THR A 31 -0.91 22.39 39.83
CA THR A 31 -1.09 23.81 40.18
C THR A 31 0.21 24.46 40.70
N VAL A 32 0.40 25.74 40.36
CA VAL A 32 1.59 26.53 40.70
C VAL A 32 1.77 26.71 42.22
N GLY A 33 2.80 26.06 42.77
CA GLY A 33 3.40 26.38 44.07
C GLY A 33 4.62 27.29 43.92
N GLN A 34 4.89 28.14 44.92
CA GLN A 34 5.96 29.14 44.86
C GLN A 34 7.36 28.52 44.68
N TYR A 35 8.13 29.00 43.69
CA TYR A 35 9.49 28.54 43.41
C TYR A 35 10.47 29.00 44.49
N THR A 36 10.87 28.09 45.39
CA THR A 36 11.93 28.34 46.38
C THR A 36 13.33 28.03 45.82
N SER A 37 14.36 28.66 46.39
CA SER A 37 15.73 28.67 45.88
C SER A 37 16.42 27.29 45.84
N GLY A 38 17.06 26.96 44.71
CA GLY A 38 17.91 25.77 44.57
C GLY A 38 19.35 26.00 45.02
N THR A 39 20.00 24.97 45.57
CA THR A 39 21.41 25.02 46.01
C THR A 39 22.30 24.28 45.02
N LEU A 40 23.31 24.96 44.47
CA LEU A 40 24.26 24.38 43.51
C LEU A 40 25.41 23.61 44.20
N SER A 41 25.89 22.53 43.58
CA SER A 41 27.24 22.00 43.78
C SER A 41 28.05 22.06 42.47
N GLN A 42 29.33 22.42 42.57
CA GLN A 42 30.27 22.44 41.44
C GLN A 42 31.58 21.77 41.85
N ASN A 43 32.19 21.04 40.92
CA ASN A 43 33.62 20.74 40.91
C ASN A 43 34.22 21.37 39.64
N SER A 44 35.32 22.11 39.78
CA SER A 44 35.82 23.05 38.77
C SER A 44 37.05 22.54 38.01
N SER A 45 37.08 22.75 36.70
CA SER A 45 38.35 22.87 35.95
C SER A 45 38.21 23.84 34.77
N SER A 46 38.92 24.97 34.81
CA SER A 46 38.88 26.03 33.79
C SER A 46 39.98 25.86 32.71
N PRO A 47 39.83 26.46 31.51
CA PRO A 47 40.74 26.24 30.37
C PRO A 47 41.87 27.30 30.24
N SER A 48 42.86 27.03 29.38
CA SER A 48 44.00 27.94 29.10
C SER A 48 44.62 27.73 27.70
N GLY A 49 44.92 28.83 26.97
CA GLY A 49 45.66 28.89 25.69
C GLY A 49 44.80 29.47 24.53
N SER A 50 44.90 30.74 24.09
CA SER A 50 46.00 31.48 23.40
C SER A 50 46.08 31.16 21.88
N ASN A 51 46.23 32.10 20.90
CA ASN A 51 46.65 33.52 20.95
C ASN A 51 46.40 34.32 19.62
N VAL A 52 46.27 35.67 19.69
CA VAL A 52 46.76 36.73 18.73
C VAL A 52 46.04 36.89 17.34
N ALA A 53 45.76 38.08 16.74
CA ALA A 53 46.18 39.48 16.98
C ALA A 53 45.14 40.59 16.59
N VAL A 54 45.11 41.69 17.38
CA VAL A 54 45.19 43.15 17.01
C VAL A 54 44.25 43.69 15.91
N ASN A 55 43.39 44.71 16.11
CA ASN A 55 43.48 45.97 16.91
C ASN A 55 42.05 46.42 17.35
N GLY A 56 41.78 47.45 18.17
CA GLY A 56 42.62 48.38 18.95
C GLY A 56 41.89 49.70 19.30
N GLY A 57 41.84 50.13 20.56
CA GLY A 57 41.12 51.36 20.98
C GLY A 57 40.94 51.53 22.51
N THR A 58 41.74 52.42 23.10
CA THR A 58 41.87 52.81 24.53
C THR A 58 40.58 53.09 25.35
N SER A 59 40.55 52.62 26.61
CA SER A 59 40.62 53.48 27.82
C SER A 59 40.71 52.64 29.12
N VAL A 60 40.87 53.29 30.30
CA VAL A 60 41.68 52.79 31.43
C VAL A 60 40.91 52.84 32.78
N GLN A 61 41.08 51.86 33.69
CA GLN A 61 41.51 52.04 35.11
C GLN A 61 41.30 50.81 36.04
N SER A 62 42.37 50.46 36.78
CA SER A 62 42.51 50.01 38.21
C SER A 62 41.37 49.27 38.96
N SER A 63 41.60 48.38 39.93
CA SER A 63 42.81 47.68 40.45
C SER A 63 42.45 46.79 41.66
N GLY A 64 43.15 45.66 41.85
CA GLY A 64 43.56 45.17 43.19
C GLY A 64 42.74 44.07 43.90
N GLY A 65 43.48 43.22 44.65
CA GLY A 65 42.97 42.52 45.85
C GLY A 65 42.47 41.08 45.67
N GLY A 66 43.34 40.09 45.88
CA GLY A 66 42.93 38.69 46.00
C GLY A 66 42.55 38.28 47.43
N GLN A 67 41.52 37.45 47.58
CA GLN A 67 41.32 36.58 48.74
C GLN A 67 40.70 35.24 48.32
N THR A 68 41.31 34.14 48.75
CA THR A 68 40.77 32.78 48.59
C THR A 68 39.63 32.55 49.59
N ARG A 69 38.42 32.23 49.09
CA ARG A 69 37.28 31.81 49.92
C ARG A 69 36.90 30.36 49.63
N LYS A 70 36.62 29.60 50.69
CA LYS A 70 35.93 28.30 50.59
C LYS A 70 34.63 28.46 49.77
N PRO A 71 34.23 27.47 48.95
CA PRO A 71 33.04 27.57 48.12
C PRO A 71 31.81 27.74 49.02
N THR A 72 31.24 28.94 48.99
CA THR A 72 30.00 29.26 49.68
C THR A 72 28.87 28.76 48.80
N ALA A 73 27.97 27.92 49.34
CA ALA A 73 26.87 27.35 48.58
C ALA A 73 26.03 28.48 47.97
N ARG A 74 25.99 28.56 46.64
CA ARG A 74 25.36 29.67 45.92
C ARG A 74 23.91 29.31 45.63
N SER A 75 22.99 29.95 46.36
CA SER A 75 21.55 29.88 46.09
C SER A 75 21.25 30.57 44.76
N VAL A 76 20.64 29.87 43.82
CA VAL A 76 20.16 30.46 42.57
C VAL A 76 18.68 30.82 42.66
N ALA A 77 18.35 32.02 42.20
CA ALA A 77 16.97 32.48 42.10
C ALA A 77 16.31 31.82 40.89
N MET A 78 15.40 30.89 41.16
CA MET A 78 14.53 30.32 40.14
C MET A 78 13.53 31.38 39.71
N THR A 79 13.42 31.60 38.41
CA THR A 79 12.54 32.60 37.79
C THR A 79 11.82 31.93 36.63
N GLN A 80 10.51 32.14 36.53
CA GLN A 80 9.71 31.58 35.45
C GLN A 80 10.28 32.01 34.08
N LYS A 81 10.26 31.08 33.14
CA LYS A 81 10.55 31.26 31.73
C LYS A 81 9.37 30.72 30.93
N GLU A 82 9.35 31.04 29.67
CA GLU A 82 8.38 30.55 28.71
C GLU A 82 9.10 29.83 27.58
N ILE A 83 8.49 28.77 27.06
CA ILE A 83 8.83 28.19 25.76
C ILE A 83 7.56 28.33 24.93
N ASP A 84 7.67 29.11 23.88
CA ASP A 84 6.64 29.38 22.90
C ASP A 84 6.92 28.57 21.63
N LEU A 85 5.86 27.96 21.08
CA LEU A 85 5.87 27.26 19.81
C LEU A 85 4.83 27.91 18.90
N ASP A 86 5.28 28.52 17.80
CA ASP A 86 4.43 29.19 16.78
C ASP A 86 3.50 30.30 17.31
N GLY A 87 3.96 31.10 18.27
CA GLY A 87 3.18 32.15 18.92
C GLY A 87 2.23 31.63 20.01
N GLN A 88 2.38 30.37 20.43
CA GLN A 88 1.66 29.76 21.54
C GLN A 88 2.61 29.34 22.66
N VAL A 89 2.46 29.95 23.85
CA VAL A 89 3.24 29.56 25.04
C VAL A 89 2.87 28.13 25.46
N LEU A 90 3.73 27.21 25.07
CA LEU A 90 3.60 25.78 25.22
C LEU A 90 3.98 25.30 26.63
N TYR A 91 5.07 25.84 27.18
CA TYR A 91 5.55 25.51 28.52
C TYR A 91 5.99 26.75 29.29
N ARG A 92 5.91 26.69 30.63
CA ARG A 92 6.34 27.77 31.53
C ARG A 92 7.37 27.30 32.57
N PRO A 93 8.54 26.78 32.15
CA PRO A 93 9.51 26.17 33.06
C PRO A 93 10.13 27.18 34.03
N ALA A 94 10.52 26.73 35.21
CA ALA A 94 11.39 27.50 36.08
C ALA A 94 12.85 27.36 35.59
N GLY A 95 13.55 28.48 35.40
CA GLY A 95 14.97 28.51 35.03
C GLY A 95 15.75 29.51 35.88
N PHE A 96 17.06 29.58 35.72
CA PHE A 96 17.90 30.52 36.47
C PHE A 96 19.08 31.01 35.64
N VAL A 97 19.64 32.17 35.98
CA VAL A 97 20.83 32.72 35.32
C VAL A 97 22.08 32.41 36.14
N SER A 98 23.11 31.87 35.52
CA SER A 98 24.43 31.63 36.12
C SER A 98 25.52 31.81 35.07
N GLY A 99 26.66 32.39 35.44
CA GLY A 99 27.77 32.60 34.50
C GLY A 99 27.44 33.45 33.25
N GLY A 100 26.38 34.27 33.30
CA GLY A 100 25.92 35.06 32.15
C GLY A 100 25.00 34.33 31.16
N THR A 101 24.64 33.07 31.42
CA THR A 101 23.70 32.31 30.58
C THR A 101 22.50 31.81 31.39
N THR A 102 21.36 31.61 30.71
CA THR A 102 20.17 31.03 31.34
C THR A 102 20.21 29.51 31.26
N TYR A 103 19.93 28.85 32.37
CA TYR A 103 19.81 27.41 32.49
C TYR A 103 18.32 27.03 32.54
N VAL A 104 17.91 26.11 31.67
CA VAL A 104 16.54 25.58 31.59
C VAL A 104 16.52 24.06 31.74
N PRO A 105 15.42 23.44 32.20
CA PRO A 105 15.34 22.00 32.36
C PRO A 105 15.26 21.29 31.00
N VAL A 106 16.08 20.26 30.80
CA VAL A 106 16.19 19.52 29.53
C VAL A 106 14.84 18.96 29.06
N TRP A 107 14.04 18.43 30.00
CA TRP A 107 12.78 17.75 29.72
C TRP A 107 11.80 18.56 28.86
N TYR A 108 11.66 19.87 29.11
CA TYR A 108 10.71 20.70 28.36
C TYR A 108 11.16 20.85 26.90
N MET A 109 12.46 21.01 26.67
CA MET A 109 13.01 21.08 25.32
C MET A 109 12.91 19.73 24.59
N GLN A 110 13.01 18.60 25.29
CA GLN A 110 12.72 17.29 24.70
C GLN A 110 11.27 17.19 24.20
N GLN A 111 10.29 17.68 24.98
CA GLN A 111 8.89 17.67 24.56
C GLN A 111 8.63 18.68 23.42
N THR A 112 9.31 19.83 23.39
CA THR A 112 9.24 20.76 22.27
C THR A 112 9.79 20.14 20.99
N LEU A 113 10.98 19.52 21.03
CA LEU A 113 11.55 18.79 19.89
C LEU A 113 10.62 17.68 19.38
N LYS A 114 9.97 16.92 20.27
CA LYS A 114 8.97 15.90 19.87
C LYS A 114 7.79 16.50 19.10
N ARG A 115 7.31 17.69 19.49
CA ARG A 115 6.23 18.40 18.76
C ARG A 115 6.69 18.99 17.42
N LEU A 116 7.99 19.23 17.26
CA LEU A 116 8.62 19.55 15.98
C LEU A 116 8.82 18.32 15.06
N GLY A 117 8.39 17.12 15.48
CA GLY A 117 8.69 15.87 14.77
C GLY A 117 10.16 15.45 14.86
N ILE A 118 10.95 16.08 15.72
CA ILE A 118 12.39 15.80 15.89
C ILE A 118 12.56 14.75 17.00
N ASN A 119 12.96 13.55 16.57
CA ASN A 119 13.27 12.44 17.46
C ASN A 119 14.44 12.80 18.37
N ASN A 120 14.30 12.55 19.68
CA ASN A 120 15.38 12.80 20.63
C ASN A 120 15.25 11.93 21.89
N GLN A 121 16.40 11.53 22.43
CA GLN A 121 16.53 10.68 23.61
C GLN A 121 17.58 11.25 24.58
N TRP A 122 17.28 11.23 25.88
CA TRP A 122 18.17 11.71 26.95
C TRP A 122 18.45 10.57 27.93
N ASN A 123 19.72 10.22 28.12
CA ASN A 123 20.11 9.11 29.01
C ASN A 123 20.65 9.56 30.39
N GLY A 124 20.53 10.85 30.72
CA GLY A 124 21.04 11.43 31.98
C GLY A 124 22.39 12.14 31.86
N THR A 125 23.22 11.78 30.87
CA THR A 125 24.47 12.48 30.56
C THR A 125 24.58 12.90 29.09
N VAL A 126 23.87 12.22 28.19
CA VAL A 126 23.94 12.39 26.74
C VAL A 126 22.53 12.65 26.19
N TRP A 127 22.42 13.65 25.32
CA TRP A 127 21.22 13.93 24.53
C TRP A 127 21.49 13.55 23.08
N ASN A 128 20.92 12.45 22.61
CA ASN A 128 20.94 12.13 21.19
C ASN A 128 19.71 12.77 20.51
N ILE A 129 19.92 13.48 19.42
CA ILE A 129 18.87 14.11 18.61
C ILE A 129 19.01 13.58 17.18
N THR A 130 17.94 13.03 16.65
CA THR A 130 17.89 12.45 15.30
C THR A 130 17.00 13.33 14.43
N ALA A 131 17.59 13.97 13.43
CA ALA A 131 16.85 14.74 12.45
C ALA A 131 15.99 13.80 11.58
N GLY A 132 14.77 14.23 11.25
CA GLY A 132 13.90 13.49 10.34
C GLY A 132 14.44 13.47 8.90
N SER A 133 13.91 12.57 8.07
CA SER A 133 14.38 12.34 6.68
C SER A 133 14.31 13.55 5.73
N GLY A 134 13.64 14.63 6.12
CA GLY A 134 13.61 15.91 5.38
C GLY A 134 14.61 16.96 5.86
N ASN A 135 15.28 16.79 7.01
CA ASN A 135 16.20 17.78 7.59
C ASN A 135 17.63 17.24 7.61
N VAL A 136 18.51 17.78 6.77
CA VAL A 136 19.95 17.49 6.81
C VAL A 136 20.62 18.49 7.76
N PRO A 137 21.16 18.06 8.91
CA PRO A 137 21.75 18.99 9.88
C PRO A 137 23.15 19.48 9.47
N ASP A 138 23.48 20.73 9.80
CA ASP A 138 24.85 21.25 9.64
C ASP A 138 25.79 20.66 10.70
N LEU A 139 26.54 19.64 10.28
CA LEU A 139 27.61 19.00 11.04
C LEU A 139 29.01 19.53 10.65
N THR A 140 29.08 20.62 9.90
CA THR A 140 30.37 21.24 9.52
C THR A 140 30.89 22.17 10.63
N GLN A 141 32.16 22.56 10.50
CA GLN A 141 32.84 23.48 11.44
C GLN A 141 32.72 23.11 12.93
N LEU A 142 32.75 21.81 13.26
CA LEU A 142 32.89 21.35 14.64
C LEU A 142 34.29 21.71 15.16
N SER A 143 34.39 22.92 15.71
CA SER A 143 35.51 23.32 16.57
C SER A 143 35.72 22.26 17.66
N PRO A 144 36.96 21.96 18.08
CA PRO A 144 37.21 20.89 19.04
C PRO A 144 36.36 21.07 20.29
N LEU A 145 35.48 20.09 20.56
CA LEU A 145 34.44 20.19 21.58
C LEU A 145 35.06 20.54 22.94
N ALA A 146 34.54 21.59 23.56
CA ALA A 146 34.99 22.02 24.88
C ALA A 146 34.82 20.90 25.93
N LYS A 147 35.57 20.96 27.02
CA LYS A 147 35.37 20.03 28.14
C LYS A 147 34.04 20.37 28.82
N GLY A 148 33.20 19.36 29.01
CA GLY A 148 31.94 19.45 29.76
C GLY A 148 31.41 18.06 30.08
N LYS A 149 30.65 17.93 31.17
CA LYS A 149 30.10 16.63 31.63
C LYS A 149 29.02 16.05 30.70
N TYR A 150 28.26 16.91 30.03
CA TYR A 150 27.10 16.53 29.23
C TYR A 150 27.41 16.65 27.73
N GLU A 151 26.89 15.73 26.93
CA GLU A 151 27.13 15.67 25.49
C GLU A 151 25.81 15.75 24.72
N ILE A 152 25.79 16.47 23.60
CA ILE A 152 24.66 16.53 22.68
C ILE A 152 25.14 16.03 21.31
N LEU A 153 24.46 15.00 20.80
CA LEU A 153 24.69 14.42 19.50
C LEU A 153 23.56 14.84 18.56
N VAL A 154 23.90 15.04 17.30
CA VAL A 154 22.95 15.17 16.19
C VAL A 154 23.31 14.11 15.15
N ASN A 155 22.37 13.22 14.84
CA ASN A 155 22.59 12.04 13.99
C ASN A 155 23.89 11.29 14.38
N ASP A 156 23.96 10.90 15.67
CA ASP A 156 25.10 10.20 16.30
C ASP A 156 26.47 10.92 16.23
N THR A 157 26.51 12.16 15.73
CA THR A 157 27.70 13.00 15.71
C THR A 157 27.68 13.96 16.90
N ALA A 158 28.70 13.92 17.76
CA ALA A 158 28.80 14.85 18.89
C ALA A 158 29.00 16.29 18.40
N VAL A 159 27.98 17.15 18.58
CA VAL A 159 28.00 18.56 18.17
C VAL A 159 28.24 19.52 19.33
N CYS A 160 28.05 19.08 20.58
CA CYS A 160 28.22 19.91 21.75
C CYS A 160 28.67 19.11 22.97
N ARG A 161 29.60 19.67 23.77
CA ARG A 161 29.92 19.21 25.12
C ARG A 161 29.87 20.40 26.07
N ILE A 162 29.10 20.27 27.15
CA ILE A 162 28.72 21.38 28.03
C ILE A 162 28.61 20.94 29.49
N ASP A 163 28.82 21.89 30.40
CA ASP A 163 28.48 21.72 31.80
C ASP A 163 27.04 22.14 32.09
N GLY A 164 26.44 21.45 33.05
CA GLY A 164 25.06 21.60 33.46
C GLY A 164 24.92 21.42 34.97
N PHE A 165 23.72 21.69 35.47
CA PHE A 165 23.41 21.56 36.89
C PHE A 165 22.32 20.52 37.11
N VAL A 166 22.38 19.80 38.23
CA VAL A 166 21.28 18.96 38.70
C VAL A 166 20.69 19.62 39.94
N LEU A 167 19.39 19.91 39.92
CA LEU A 167 18.68 20.61 40.99
C LEU A 167 17.35 19.93 41.31
N GLY A 168 16.91 20.09 42.56
CA GLY A 168 15.58 19.67 43.02
C GLY A 168 15.46 18.18 43.38
N GLN A 169 14.24 17.82 43.78
CA GLN A 169 13.78 16.45 43.99
C GLN A 169 12.37 16.35 43.35
N PRO A 170 12.15 15.50 42.32
CA PRO A 170 13.14 14.64 41.67
C PRO A 170 14.27 15.43 40.99
N ALA A 171 15.45 14.80 40.93
CA ALA A 171 16.67 15.39 40.40
C ALA A 171 16.49 15.77 38.92
N THR A 172 16.50 17.07 38.62
CA THR A 172 16.25 17.60 37.28
C THR A 172 17.54 18.20 36.70
N THR A 173 17.93 17.78 35.49
CA THR A 173 19.10 18.36 34.80
C THR A 173 18.72 19.65 34.07
N TYR A 174 19.55 20.67 34.28
CA TYR A 174 19.48 21.98 33.65
C TYR A 174 20.70 22.20 32.77
N LEU A 175 20.46 22.56 31.52
CA LEU A 175 21.49 22.87 30.53
C LEU A 175 21.38 24.34 30.08
N PRO A 176 22.50 24.97 29.70
CA PRO A 176 22.52 26.36 29.28
C PRO A 176 21.82 26.55 27.93
N ALA A 177 20.76 27.38 27.91
CA ALA A 177 19.90 27.62 26.76
C ALA A 177 20.70 28.00 25.51
N TRP A 178 21.68 28.91 25.64
CA TRP A 178 22.52 29.37 24.52
C TRP A 178 23.16 28.23 23.71
N TYR A 179 23.66 27.18 24.37
CA TYR A 179 24.29 26.06 23.66
C TYR A 179 23.27 25.18 22.95
N ILE A 180 22.09 25.00 23.55
CA ILE A 180 20.97 24.29 22.93
C ILE A 180 20.44 25.10 21.72
N MET A 181 20.39 26.44 21.78
CA MET A 181 20.10 27.27 20.59
C MET A 181 21.08 26.97 19.44
N GLN A 182 22.38 26.80 19.72
CA GLN A 182 23.35 26.44 18.67
C GLN A 182 23.17 25.02 18.12
N VAL A 183 22.45 24.13 18.84
CA VAL A 183 22.06 22.81 18.34
C VAL A 183 20.78 22.92 17.51
N LEU A 184 19.78 23.69 17.96
CA LEU A 184 18.58 24.00 17.17
C LEU A 184 18.93 24.66 15.82
N ASN A 185 19.88 25.59 15.81
CA ASN A 185 20.38 26.23 14.59
C ASN A 185 21.00 25.22 13.61
N ARG A 186 21.73 24.21 14.11
CA ARG A 186 22.27 23.10 13.27
C ARG A 186 21.21 22.15 12.75
N LEU A 187 20.08 22.05 13.45
CA LEU A 187 18.88 21.32 13.01
C LEU A 187 17.99 22.17 12.10
N HIS A 188 18.44 23.38 11.72
CA HIS A 188 17.70 24.39 10.95
C HIS A 188 16.36 24.83 11.57
N VAL A 189 16.24 24.73 12.90
CA VAL A 189 15.08 25.19 13.67
C VAL A 189 15.25 26.66 14.06
N VAL A 190 14.44 27.54 13.47
CA VAL A 190 14.39 28.96 13.83
C VAL A 190 13.96 29.11 15.29
N ASN A 191 14.79 29.78 16.07
CA ASN A 191 14.55 30.03 17.49
C ASN A 191 15.24 31.32 17.97
N GLN A 192 14.58 32.05 18.87
CA GLN A 192 15.13 33.24 19.51
C GLN A 192 14.88 33.26 21.01
N TRP A 193 15.82 33.85 21.76
CA TRP A 193 15.78 33.92 23.21
C TRP A 193 15.89 35.36 23.69
N ASN A 194 14.84 35.89 24.28
CA ASN A 194 14.77 37.29 24.72
C ASN A 194 15.20 37.50 26.20
N GLY A 195 15.64 36.44 26.89
CA GLY A 195 15.96 36.45 28.32
C GLY A 195 14.90 35.84 29.22
N THR A 196 13.64 35.82 28.77
CA THR A 196 12.49 35.29 29.52
C THR A 196 11.72 34.22 28.74
N THR A 197 11.48 34.45 27.46
CA THR A 197 10.77 33.55 26.54
C THR A 197 11.74 33.00 25.51
N TRP A 198 11.64 31.70 25.25
CA TRP A 198 12.21 31.05 24.08
C TRP A 198 11.11 30.94 23.04
N GLU A 199 11.23 31.71 21.97
CA GLU A 199 10.33 31.62 20.83
C GLU A 199 10.95 30.64 19.84
N ILE A 200 10.21 29.59 19.52
CA ILE A 200 10.63 28.48 18.66
C ILE A 200 9.55 28.30 17.60
N HIS A 201 9.95 28.16 16.35
CA HIS A 201 9.01 28.07 15.24
C HIS A 201 9.07 26.66 14.65
N SER A 202 7.91 26.02 14.45
CA SER A 202 7.83 24.69 13.84
C SER A 202 8.04 24.69 12.33
N HIS A 203 7.92 25.87 11.74
CA HIS A 203 8.20 26.14 10.35
C HIS A 203 9.06 27.41 10.29
N ASN A 204 10.02 27.46 9.38
CA ASN A 204 10.81 28.68 9.20
C ASN A 204 9.89 29.76 8.59
N GLU A 205 9.99 31.04 8.98
CA GLU A 205 9.28 32.07 8.21
C GLU A 205 9.99 32.26 6.87
N TYR A 206 9.22 32.25 5.78
CA TYR A 206 9.77 32.11 4.43
C TYR A 206 9.72 33.43 3.66
N GLN A 207 10.86 33.79 3.09
CA GLN A 207 11.07 34.98 2.28
C GLN A 207 11.28 34.60 0.82
N VAL A 208 10.48 35.16 -0.08
CA VAL A 208 10.64 34.97 -1.52
C VAL A 208 11.63 36.00 -2.06
N TYR A 209 12.57 35.56 -2.89
CA TYR A 209 13.54 36.37 -3.61
C TYR A 209 13.35 36.13 -5.12
N ASN A 210 13.38 37.18 -5.92
CA ASN A 210 13.37 37.02 -7.39
C ASN A 210 14.76 36.63 -7.92
N GLN A 211 14.87 36.38 -9.24
CA GLN A 211 16.13 35.98 -9.90
C GLN A 211 17.32 36.94 -9.68
N ALA A 212 17.04 38.24 -9.46
CA ALA A 212 18.07 39.24 -9.17
C ALA A 212 18.53 39.23 -7.70
N GLY A 213 17.99 38.32 -6.86
CA GLY A 213 18.24 38.28 -5.43
C GLY A 213 17.49 39.36 -4.64
N THR A 214 16.43 39.97 -5.20
CA THR A 214 15.64 41.00 -4.51
C THR A 214 14.52 40.36 -3.70
N LEU A 215 14.55 40.60 -2.39
CA LEU A 215 13.50 40.20 -1.43
C LEU A 215 12.14 40.78 -1.82
N GLN A 216 11.12 39.93 -1.82
CA GLN A 216 9.72 40.31 -1.99
C GLN A 216 9.13 40.73 -0.63
N PRO A 217 8.20 41.71 -0.59
CA PRO A 217 7.76 42.36 0.65
C PRO A 217 6.86 41.47 1.54
N THR A 218 6.34 40.37 1.02
CA THR A 218 5.47 39.45 1.75
C THR A 218 6.31 38.36 2.43
N LEU A 219 6.10 38.20 3.74
CA LEU A 219 6.62 37.08 4.52
C LEU A 219 5.56 35.97 4.59
N TYR A 220 5.96 34.72 4.42
CA TYR A 220 5.05 33.58 4.31
C TYR A 220 5.24 32.63 5.50
N ALA A 221 4.15 32.33 6.21
CA ALA A 221 4.16 31.44 7.38
C ALA A 221 4.18 29.94 7.02
N GLN A 222 4.12 29.58 5.74
CA GLN A 222 4.13 28.19 5.26
C GLN A 222 4.96 28.08 3.98
N LEU A 223 5.80 27.03 3.88
CA LEU A 223 6.71 26.84 2.76
C LEU A 223 5.94 26.76 1.45
N GLN A 224 4.88 25.95 1.38
CA GLN A 224 4.05 25.82 0.17
C GLN A 224 3.45 27.14 -0.31
N GLN A 225 3.12 28.08 0.59
CA GLN A 225 2.64 29.40 0.19
C GLN A 225 3.78 30.27 -0.38
N ALA A 226 4.98 30.16 0.20
CA ALA A 226 6.19 30.81 -0.29
C ALA A 226 6.67 30.23 -1.62
N GLU A 227 6.60 28.91 -1.81
CA GLU A 227 6.90 28.20 -3.06
C GLU A 227 5.93 28.63 -4.17
N GLN A 228 4.62 28.62 -3.91
CA GLN A 228 3.62 29.10 -4.87
C GLN A 228 3.81 30.58 -5.23
N ALA A 229 4.24 31.41 -4.28
CA ALA A 229 4.64 32.79 -4.58
C ALA A 229 5.96 32.86 -5.37
N ALA A 230 6.96 32.04 -5.05
CA ALA A 230 8.24 31.97 -5.75
C ALA A 230 8.09 31.48 -7.20
N LEU A 231 7.15 30.58 -7.49
CA LEU A 231 6.83 30.14 -8.86
C LEU A 231 6.40 31.30 -9.79
N SER A 232 5.97 32.45 -9.25
CA SER A 232 5.71 33.67 -10.03
C SER A 232 6.97 34.47 -10.38
N PHE A 233 8.13 34.10 -9.83
CA PHE A 233 9.44 34.68 -10.08
C PHE A 233 10.38 33.60 -10.66
N PRO A 234 10.45 33.46 -11.99
CA PRO A 234 11.30 32.47 -12.61
C PRO A 234 12.78 32.66 -12.24
N GLY A 235 13.48 31.60 -11.82
CA GLY A 235 14.84 31.68 -11.26
C GLY A 235 14.93 32.28 -9.84
N GLY A 236 13.79 32.57 -9.21
CA GLY A 236 13.69 33.01 -7.83
C GLY A 236 14.00 31.91 -6.82
N SER A 237 14.11 32.29 -5.55
CA SER A 237 14.34 31.37 -4.43
C SER A 237 13.44 31.71 -3.25
N VAL A 238 12.97 30.70 -2.53
CA VAL A 238 12.53 30.86 -1.15
C VAL A 238 13.76 30.67 -0.27
N LYS A 239 13.96 31.61 0.65
CA LYS A 239 14.91 31.47 1.76
C LYS A 239 14.15 31.43 3.08
N ASP A 240 14.70 30.71 4.05
CA ASP A 240 14.31 30.90 5.44
C ASP A 240 14.89 32.19 6.02
N LEU A 241 14.43 32.59 7.22
CA LEU A 241 14.99 33.72 7.96
C LEU A 241 16.48 33.58 8.32
N THR A 242 17.06 32.38 8.24
CA THR A 242 18.51 32.19 8.45
C THR A 242 19.32 32.48 7.18
N GLY A 243 18.64 32.75 6.06
CA GLY A 243 19.25 33.10 4.77
C GLY A 243 19.56 31.89 3.88
N ASN A 244 19.23 30.67 4.31
CA ASN A 244 19.43 29.47 3.52
C ASN A 244 18.36 29.36 2.43
N VAL A 245 18.77 29.00 1.21
CA VAL A 245 17.83 28.68 0.13
C VAL A 245 17.20 27.31 0.44
N VAL A 246 15.90 27.32 0.75
CA VAL A 246 15.11 26.13 1.07
C VAL A 246 14.33 25.61 -0.13
N PHE A 247 14.07 26.48 -1.11
CA PHE A 247 13.50 26.13 -2.41
C PHE A 247 14.10 27.06 -3.47
N GLN A 248 14.64 26.50 -4.54
CA GLN A 248 15.13 27.25 -5.70
C GLN A 248 14.18 26.94 -6.85
N VAL A 249 13.58 27.98 -7.46
CA VAL A 249 12.86 27.80 -8.72
C VAL A 249 13.91 27.39 -9.75
N PRO A 250 13.78 26.21 -10.40
CA PRO A 250 14.72 25.77 -11.43
C PRO A 250 14.72 26.79 -12.56
N ASP A 251 15.86 27.11 -13.19
CA ASP A 251 15.89 28.00 -14.37
C ASP A 251 15.54 27.23 -15.66
N PHE A 252 15.86 25.93 -15.68
CA PHE A 252 15.70 25.04 -16.84
C PHE A 252 15.16 23.68 -16.42
N THR A 253 14.32 23.10 -17.28
CA THR A 253 13.75 21.77 -17.11
C THR A 253 13.89 20.95 -18.39
N ASP A 254 14.25 19.68 -18.21
CA ASP A 254 14.45 18.73 -19.29
C ASP A 254 13.17 17.97 -19.58
N TYR A 255 12.83 17.90 -20.87
CA TYR A 255 11.68 17.17 -21.36
C TYR A 255 12.09 16.29 -22.54
N ARG A 256 11.43 15.14 -22.66
CA ARG A 256 11.25 14.52 -23.97
C ARG A 256 10.35 15.42 -24.81
N LYS A 257 10.50 15.40 -26.14
CA LYS A 257 9.71 16.24 -27.04
C LYS A 257 8.20 15.93 -27.03
N ASP A 258 7.81 14.74 -26.56
CA ASP A 258 6.42 14.37 -26.24
C ASP A 258 5.81 15.11 -25.02
N GLY A 259 6.58 15.94 -24.32
CA GLY A 259 6.16 16.68 -23.13
C GLY A 259 6.38 15.94 -21.81
N THR A 260 6.85 14.69 -21.84
CA THR A 260 7.21 13.92 -20.65
C THR A 260 8.45 14.52 -20.01
N ARG A 261 8.31 15.01 -18.77
CA ARG A 261 9.42 15.56 -18.00
C ARG A 261 10.44 14.46 -17.67
N ILE A 262 11.71 14.73 -17.93
CA ILE A 262 12.83 13.88 -17.51
C ILE A 262 13.15 14.27 -16.05
N PRO A 263 13.40 13.32 -15.13
CA PRO A 263 13.72 13.65 -13.75
C PRO A 263 15.03 14.43 -13.61
N GLY A 264 14.92 15.75 -13.52
CA GLY A 264 16.04 16.68 -13.34
C GLY A 264 15.56 18.13 -13.43
N ASP A 265 15.72 18.87 -12.33
CA ASP A 265 15.53 20.33 -12.28
C ASP A 265 16.91 20.99 -12.29
N PHE A 266 17.17 21.86 -13.27
CA PHE A 266 18.52 22.37 -13.51
C PHE A 266 18.63 23.87 -13.25
N VAL A 267 19.60 24.22 -12.41
CA VAL A 267 19.99 25.61 -12.11
C VAL A 267 20.92 26.21 -13.19
N SER A 268 21.20 25.48 -14.29
CA SER A 268 21.90 26.03 -15.44
C SER A 268 21.65 25.22 -16.72
N GLN A 269 21.63 25.91 -17.86
CA GLN A 269 21.45 25.30 -19.19
C GLN A 269 22.54 24.27 -19.53
N VAL A 270 23.77 24.47 -19.04
CA VAL A 270 24.91 23.55 -19.32
C VAL A 270 24.76 22.22 -18.58
N ALA A 271 24.25 22.24 -17.34
CA ALA A 271 23.97 21.02 -16.59
C ALA A 271 22.84 20.20 -17.22
N ALA A 272 21.76 20.88 -17.64
CA ALA A 272 20.68 20.30 -18.44
C ALA A 272 21.22 19.64 -19.73
N GLN A 273 21.96 20.40 -20.55
CA GLN A 273 22.57 19.90 -21.79
C GLN A 273 23.44 18.66 -21.61
N ALA A 274 24.19 18.56 -20.51
CA ALA A 274 25.06 17.42 -20.23
C ALA A 274 24.30 16.14 -19.87
N VAL A 275 23.13 16.25 -19.23
CA VAL A 275 22.23 15.12 -18.96
C VAL A 275 21.47 14.74 -20.24
N LEU A 276 20.94 15.75 -20.94
CA LEU A 276 20.15 15.56 -22.14
C LEU A 276 20.91 14.87 -23.27
N ALA A 277 22.23 15.07 -23.38
CA ALA A 277 23.10 14.45 -24.39
C ALA A 277 23.10 12.91 -24.41
N GLN A 278 22.54 12.26 -23.37
CA GLN A 278 22.37 10.81 -23.29
C GLN A 278 20.93 10.35 -23.63
N VAL A 279 20.04 11.28 -24.03
CA VAL A 279 18.61 11.04 -24.23
C VAL A 279 18.20 11.41 -25.67
N PRO A 280 17.90 10.41 -26.52
CA PRO A 280 17.34 10.60 -27.86
C PRO A 280 16.17 11.60 -27.87
N ALA A 281 16.21 12.53 -28.83
CA ALA A 281 15.21 13.59 -29.01
C ALA A 281 14.82 14.38 -27.73
N GLY A 282 15.76 14.69 -26.83
CA GLY A 282 15.50 15.62 -25.73
C GLY A 282 15.32 17.09 -26.15
N VAL A 283 14.62 17.88 -25.32
CA VAL A 283 14.62 19.35 -25.32
C VAL A 283 14.83 19.90 -23.90
N VAL A 284 15.65 20.96 -23.81
CA VAL A 284 15.76 21.80 -22.61
C VAL A 284 14.82 22.98 -22.80
N LYS A 285 13.90 23.20 -21.86
CA LYS A 285 13.08 24.41 -21.80
C LYS A 285 13.56 25.31 -20.67
N ASN A 286 13.50 26.62 -20.86
CA ASN A 286 13.52 27.54 -19.74
C ASN A 286 12.18 27.52 -19.00
N ILE A 287 12.17 28.07 -17.80
CA ILE A 287 10.99 28.44 -17.01
C ILE A 287 9.84 29.14 -17.73
N GLN A 288 10.10 29.95 -18.77
CA GLN A 288 9.03 30.55 -19.58
C GLN A 288 8.42 29.56 -20.59
N GLY A 289 8.79 28.27 -20.52
CA GLY A 289 8.36 27.21 -21.43
C GLY A 289 9.05 27.25 -22.80
N GLN A 290 9.99 28.16 -23.02
CA GLN A 290 10.67 28.35 -24.29
C GLN A 290 11.80 27.33 -24.43
N VAL A 291 11.86 26.63 -25.57
CA VAL A 291 12.94 25.69 -25.86
C VAL A 291 14.24 26.46 -26.09
N VAL A 292 15.29 26.14 -25.31
CA VAL A 292 16.60 26.80 -25.37
C VAL A 292 17.72 25.87 -25.88
N PHE A 293 17.46 24.56 -25.96
CA PHE A 293 18.37 23.58 -26.58
C PHE A 293 17.59 22.32 -26.98
N THR A 294 18.05 21.65 -28.05
CA THR A 294 17.38 20.49 -28.65
C THR A 294 18.40 19.47 -29.16
N GLN A 295 18.18 18.19 -28.87
CA GLN A 295 18.89 17.08 -29.51
C GLN A 295 18.07 16.51 -30.67
N GLY A 296 18.71 16.23 -31.82
CA GLY A 296 18.18 15.43 -32.96
C GLY A 296 16.71 15.62 -33.32
N ASP A 297 16.39 16.44 -34.32
CA ASP A 297 14.99 16.70 -34.71
C ASP A 297 14.37 15.59 -35.57
N TYR A 298 15.17 14.78 -36.26
CA TYR A 298 14.66 13.80 -37.22
C TYR A 298 15.28 12.42 -37.06
N GLY A 299 14.44 11.39 -36.92
CA GLY A 299 14.84 10.00 -36.84
C GLY A 299 14.53 9.25 -38.14
N VAL A 300 15.54 8.58 -38.70
CA VAL A 300 15.39 7.65 -39.82
C VAL A 300 15.35 6.22 -39.29
N TYR A 301 14.23 5.53 -39.50
CA TYR A 301 14.03 4.16 -39.06
C TYR A 301 14.05 3.22 -40.26
N SER A 302 14.86 2.16 -40.20
CA SER A 302 14.88 1.05 -41.16
C SER A 302 13.91 -0.09 -40.83
N GLY A 303 13.25 -0.03 -39.67
CA GLY A 303 12.18 -0.94 -39.26
C GLY A 303 11.61 -0.59 -37.88
N PRO A 304 10.42 -1.09 -37.52
CA PRO A 304 9.69 -0.68 -36.30
C PRO A 304 10.28 -1.20 -34.98
N GLN A 305 11.36 -1.97 -35.03
CA GLN A 305 12.09 -2.52 -33.87
C GLN A 305 13.57 -2.13 -33.86
N GLN A 306 13.99 -1.26 -34.79
CA GLN A 306 15.39 -0.82 -34.89
C GLN A 306 15.56 0.59 -34.31
N THR A 307 16.68 0.82 -33.65
CA THR A 307 17.09 2.14 -33.18
C THR A 307 17.24 3.09 -34.38
N PRO A 308 16.64 4.29 -34.36
CA PRO A 308 16.73 5.21 -35.48
C PRO A 308 18.13 5.81 -35.61
N GLN A 309 18.50 6.19 -36.84
CA GLN A 309 19.61 7.10 -37.08
C GLN A 309 19.11 8.55 -36.93
N GLU A 310 19.68 9.30 -35.99
CA GLU A 310 19.29 10.69 -35.71
C GLU A 310 19.99 11.71 -36.63
N PHE A 311 19.26 12.78 -37.00
CA PHE A 311 19.72 13.90 -37.81
C PHE A 311 19.22 15.23 -37.25
N ALA A 312 20.06 16.27 -37.38
CA ALA A 312 19.72 17.65 -36.99
C ALA A 312 18.94 18.44 -38.06
N GLN A 313 18.77 17.91 -39.28
CA GLN A 313 18.11 18.60 -40.39
C GLN A 313 17.24 17.64 -41.20
N SER A 314 16.01 18.05 -41.52
CA SER A 314 15.03 17.22 -42.24
C SER A 314 15.52 16.82 -43.63
N ALA A 315 16.20 17.72 -44.34
CA ALA A 315 16.80 17.42 -45.65
C ALA A 315 17.82 16.28 -45.58
N ALA A 316 18.61 16.19 -44.50
CA ALA A 316 19.60 15.13 -44.32
C ALA A 316 18.94 13.78 -43.98
N SER A 317 17.95 13.76 -43.10
CA SER A 317 17.18 12.54 -42.80
C SER A 317 16.39 12.03 -44.01
N LEU A 318 15.77 12.92 -44.79
CA LEU A 318 15.04 12.56 -46.01
C LEU A 318 15.99 11.98 -47.08
N ALA A 319 17.19 12.55 -47.24
CA ALA A 319 18.21 12.01 -48.13
C ALA A 319 18.71 10.62 -47.68
N ALA A 320 18.92 10.41 -46.38
CA ALA A 320 19.32 9.12 -45.82
C ALA A 320 18.24 8.04 -45.98
N ALA A 321 16.98 8.36 -45.67
CA ALA A 321 15.85 7.45 -45.88
C ALA A 321 15.67 7.11 -47.38
N ALA A 322 15.79 8.10 -48.27
CA ALA A 322 15.73 7.88 -49.71
C ALA A 322 16.86 6.96 -50.21
N ALA A 323 18.08 7.09 -49.68
CA ALA A 323 19.21 6.21 -50.02
C ALA A 323 18.96 4.74 -49.61
N LEU A 324 18.46 4.50 -48.39
CA LEU A 324 18.09 3.16 -47.92
C LEU A 324 16.98 2.54 -48.78
N ASN A 325 15.97 3.33 -49.14
CA ASN A 325 14.83 2.90 -49.96
C ASN A 325 15.24 2.62 -51.42
N ALA A 326 16.20 3.36 -51.97
CA ALA A 326 16.74 3.10 -53.32
C ALA A 326 17.41 1.72 -53.44
N THR A 327 17.91 1.16 -52.33
CA THR A 327 18.44 -0.22 -52.26
C THR A 327 17.41 -1.28 -51.87
N GLY A 328 16.11 -0.96 -51.88
CA GLY A 328 15.03 -1.90 -51.55
C GLY A 328 14.67 -1.94 -50.05
N GLY A 329 15.13 -0.97 -49.26
CA GLY A 329 14.69 -0.79 -47.88
C GLY A 329 13.24 -0.29 -47.75
N ASN A 330 12.70 -0.33 -46.53
CA ASN A 330 11.38 0.21 -46.20
C ASN A 330 11.47 1.27 -45.08
N ALA A 331 12.43 2.18 -45.24
CA ALA A 331 12.77 3.21 -44.26
C ALA A 331 11.81 4.41 -44.29
N TYR A 332 11.60 5.02 -43.12
CA TYR A 332 10.71 6.17 -42.90
C TYR A 332 11.36 7.24 -42.02
N VAL A 333 10.81 8.47 -42.08
CA VAL A 333 11.33 9.63 -41.33
C VAL A 333 10.26 10.15 -40.38
N VAL A 334 10.65 10.26 -39.10
CA VAL A 334 9.85 10.88 -38.05
C VAL A 334 10.49 12.21 -37.64
N ASP A 335 9.71 13.28 -37.63
CA ASP A 335 10.02 14.49 -36.86
C ASP A 335 9.78 14.16 -35.38
N LEU A 336 10.88 13.96 -34.67
CA LEU A 336 10.89 13.60 -33.26
C LEU A 336 10.45 14.78 -32.38
N SER A 337 10.44 16.01 -32.91
CA SER A 337 10.00 17.24 -32.21
C SER A 337 8.50 17.46 -32.22
N GLN A 338 7.83 17.04 -33.30
CA GLN A 338 6.38 17.10 -33.41
C GLN A 338 5.73 15.75 -33.11
N ASN A 339 6.53 14.70 -32.93
CA ASN A 339 6.12 13.30 -32.95
C ASN A 339 5.29 12.97 -34.21
N ARG A 340 5.75 13.39 -35.41
CA ARG A 340 5.00 13.22 -36.67
C ARG A 340 5.81 12.48 -37.73
N VAL A 341 5.15 11.60 -38.47
CA VAL A 341 5.75 10.95 -39.64
C VAL A 341 5.83 11.98 -40.79
N LEU A 342 7.04 12.44 -41.10
CA LEU A 342 7.29 13.34 -42.24
C LEU A 342 7.29 12.59 -43.57
N GLN A 343 7.87 11.40 -43.58
CA GLN A 343 7.94 10.53 -44.74
C GLN A 343 7.49 9.14 -44.34
N ASN A 344 6.36 8.71 -44.89
CA ASN A 344 5.90 7.33 -44.77
C ASN A 344 6.90 6.39 -45.46
N PRO A 345 7.05 5.14 -44.99
CA PRO A 345 7.83 4.14 -45.70
C PRO A 345 7.18 3.83 -47.05
N PRO A 346 7.94 3.30 -48.03
CA PRO A 346 7.39 2.87 -49.31
C PRO A 346 6.19 1.92 -49.19
N SER A 347 6.23 0.97 -48.24
CA SER A 347 5.17 -0.01 -47.95
C SER A 347 4.63 0.14 -46.52
N TYR A 348 3.32 0.36 -46.41
CA TYR A 348 2.54 0.34 -45.16
C TYR A 348 1.09 -0.09 -45.44
N ASP A 349 0.40 -0.63 -44.44
CA ASP A 349 -1.02 -1.01 -44.54
C ASP A 349 -1.94 0.06 -43.95
N TYR A 350 -3.19 0.08 -44.40
CA TYR A 350 -4.24 1.01 -43.99
C TYR A 350 -5.63 0.47 -44.33
N VAL A 351 -6.66 1.01 -43.66
CA VAL A 351 -8.07 0.80 -44.05
C VAL A 351 -8.40 1.80 -45.17
N ASN A 352 -8.84 1.30 -46.33
CA ASN A 352 -9.16 2.13 -47.48
C ASN A 352 -10.53 2.82 -47.37
N SER A 353 -10.84 3.73 -48.31
CA SER A 353 -12.09 4.51 -48.32
C SER A 353 -13.37 3.68 -48.38
N ASN A 354 -13.28 2.41 -48.77
CA ASN A 354 -14.39 1.47 -48.89
C ASN A 354 -14.46 0.51 -47.68
N GLY A 355 -13.63 0.72 -46.66
CA GLY A 355 -13.56 -0.10 -45.45
C GLY A 355 -12.68 -1.36 -45.55
N GLY A 356 -12.06 -1.63 -46.70
CA GLY A 356 -11.23 -2.82 -46.92
C GLY A 356 -9.76 -2.64 -46.47
N TRP A 357 -9.04 -3.76 -46.33
CA TRP A 357 -7.61 -3.75 -45.99
C TRP A 357 -6.74 -3.55 -47.24
N SER A 358 -5.85 -2.57 -47.18
CA SER A 358 -4.98 -2.23 -48.31
C SER A 358 -3.55 -1.92 -47.87
N ASN A 359 -2.61 -2.19 -48.77
CA ASN A 359 -1.20 -1.85 -48.65
C ASN A 359 -0.84 -0.77 -49.69
N SER A 360 0.03 0.16 -49.32
CA SER A 360 0.41 1.33 -50.12
C SER A 360 1.11 1.01 -51.44
N GLN A 361 1.66 -0.20 -51.60
CA GLN A 361 2.31 -0.66 -52.83
C GLN A 361 1.46 -1.67 -53.62
N SER A 362 0.86 -2.65 -52.95
CA SER A 362 0.15 -3.75 -53.62
C SER A 362 -1.36 -3.55 -53.77
N GLY A 363 -1.94 -2.51 -53.16
CA GLY A 363 -3.37 -2.20 -53.28
C GLY A 363 -4.21 -3.00 -52.28
N VAL A 364 -5.38 -3.50 -52.71
CA VAL A 364 -6.29 -4.27 -51.82
C VAL A 364 -5.68 -5.63 -51.48
N VAL A 365 -5.49 -5.87 -50.18
CA VAL A 365 -4.95 -7.13 -49.64
C VAL A 365 -6.08 -8.05 -49.16
N SER A 366 -7.14 -7.47 -48.58
CA SER A 366 -8.34 -8.19 -48.12
C SER A 366 -9.56 -7.27 -48.14
N GLN A 367 -10.77 -7.83 -48.33
CA GLN A 367 -12.01 -7.07 -48.23
C GLN A 367 -12.39 -6.70 -46.79
N SER A 368 -11.85 -7.42 -45.80
CA SER A 368 -12.05 -7.14 -44.37
C SER A 368 -10.73 -6.77 -43.69
N PRO A 369 -10.67 -5.68 -42.93
CA PRO A 369 -9.50 -5.31 -42.14
C PRO A 369 -9.42 -6.13 -40.83
N PRO A 370 -8.23 -6.29 -40.25
CA PRO A 370 -8.08 -6.89 -38.93
C PRO A 370 -8.81 -6.11 -37.82
N ALA A 371 -9.15 -6.76 -36.71
CA ALA A 371 -9.97 -6.16 -35.65
C ALA A 371 -9.35 -4.92 -34.96
N PHE A 372 -8.01 -4.82 -34.90
CA PHE A 372 -7.30 -3.66 -34.36
C PHE A 372 -7.26 -2.45 -35.33
N ALA A 373 -7.61 -2.65 -36.60
CA ALA A 373 -7.40 -1.66 -37.65
C ALA A 373 -8.51 -0.60 -37.67
N GLN A 374 -8.13 0.67 -37.54
CA GLN A 374 -9.07 1.80 -37.55
C GLN A 374 -8.90 2.64 -38.82
N PRO A 375 -9.99 3.23 -39.36
CA PRO A 375 -9.93 4.17 -40.48
C PRO A 375 -8.95 5.33 -40.23
N GLY A 376 -8.15 5.66 -41.24
CA GLY A 376 -7.17 6.76 -41.19
C GLY A 376 -5.82 6.40 -40.56
N MET A 377 -5.72 5.31 -39.80
CA MET A 377 -4.45 4.82 -39.24
C MET A 377 -3.57 4.17 -40.31
N LYS A 378 -2.25 4.14 -40.06
CA LYS A 378 -1.26 3.44 -40.90
C LYS A 378 -0.47 2.44 -40.09
N TYR A 379 -0.13 1.32 -40.70
CA TYR A 379 0.50 0.17 -40.03
C TYR A 379 1.73 -0.35 -40.78
N LEU A 380 2.72 -0.85 -40.04
CA LEU A 380 3.94 -1.46 -40.57
C LEU A 380 3.97 -2.94 -40.18
N GLN A 381 4.26 -3.82 -41.15
CA GLN A 381 4.49 -5.23 -40.89
C GLN A 381 5.96 -5.50 -40.52
N SER A 382 6.17 -6.47 -39.64
CA SER A 382 7.44 -7.15 -39.41
C SER A 382 7.18 -8.65 -39.42
N VAL A 383 8.05 -9.43 -40.07
CA VAL A 383 7.90 -10.89 -40.16
C VAL A 383 9.05 -11.53 -39.41
N SER A 384 8.74 -12.39 -38.45
CA SER A 384 9.72 -13.22 -37.75
C SER A 384 10.43 -14.14 -38.73
N SER A 385 11.75 -13.98 -38.89
CA SER A 385 12.58 -14.85 -39.74
C SER A 385 12.69 -16.29 -39.23
N THR A 386 12.25 -16.56 -37.99
CA THR A 386 12.32 -17.90 -37.37
C THR A 386 10.96 -18.60 -37.35
N SER A 387 9.86 -17.88 -37.12
CA SER A 387 8.51 -18.47 -37.00
C SER A 387 7.56 -18.13 -38.15
N GLY A 388 7.92 -17.21 -39.04
CA GLY A 388 7.02 -16.71 -40.10
C GLY A 388 5.86 -15.85 -39.59
N GLN A 389 5.76 -15.63 -38.28
CA GLN A 389 4.69 -14.83 -37.66
C GLN A 389 4.81 -13.37 -38.08
N VAL A 390 3.69 -12.77 -38.47
CA VAL A 390 3.59 -11.35 -38.83
C VAL A 390 3.15 -10.55 -37.61
N THR A 391 3.97 -9.56 -37.23
CA THR A 391 3.63 -8.55 -36.22
C THR A 391 3.33 -7.23 -36.92
N TYR A 392 2.27 -6.51 -36.53
CA TYR A 392 1.98 -5.18 -37.06
C TYR A 392 2.20 -4.12 -36.00
N PHE A 393 2.73 -2.98 -36.42
CA PHE A 393 3.01 -1.80 -35.61
C PHE A 393 2.20 -0.62 -36.13
N THR A 394 1.61 0.19 -35.26
CA THR A 394 0.99 1.44 -35.70
C THR A 394 2.07 2.43 -36.06
N LEU A 395 2.23 2.70 -37.35
CA LEU A 395 3.13 3.73 -37.84
C LEU A 395 2.60 5.11 -37.45
N SER A 396 1.35 5.42 -37.80
CA SER A 396 0.77 6.73 -37.47
C SER A 396 -0.75 6.70 -37.29
N THR A 397 -1.23 7.70 -36.57
CA THR A 397 -2.62 8.15 -36.52
C THR A 397 -3.07 8.80 -37.84
N GLN A 398 -4.37 9.15 -37.92
CA GLN A 398 -4.98 9.91 -39.02
C GLN A 398 -4.37 11.31 -39.22
N ASP A 399 -3.94 11.99 -38.15
CA ASP A 399 -3.27 13.31 -38.22
C ASP A 399 -1.75 13.21 -38.47
N GLY A 400 -1.22 12.00 -38.61
CA GLY A 400 0.18 11.72 -38.90
C GLY A 400 1.09 11.66 -37.67
N THR A 401 0.54 11.68 -36.46
CA THR A 401 1.27 11.45 -35.21
C THR A 401 1.87 10.04 -35.20
N TYR A 402 3.17 9.94 -34.93
CA TYR A 402 3.89 8.67 -34.86
C TYR A 402 3.57 7.94 -33.55
N LEU A 403 3.39 6.62 -33.61
CA LEU A 403 3.10 5.80 -32.42
C LEU A 403 4.14 4.70 -32.21
N GLY A 404 4.56 4.00 -33.25
CA GLY A 404 5.63 2.99 -33.20
C GLY A 404 5.31 1.73 -32.36
N THR A 405 4.12 1.64 -31.77
CA THR A 405 3.70 0.53 -30.90
C THR A 405 3.26 -0.68 -31.72
N SER A 406 3.57 -1.89 -31.24
CA SER A 406 2.95 -3.12 -31.75
C SER A 406 1.45 -3.09 -31.44
N VAL A 407 0.62 -3.34 -32.45
CA VAL A 407 -0.84 -3.41 -32.34
C VAL A 407 -1.42 -4.70 -32.93
N ASN A 408 -0.55 -5.56 -33.44
CA ASN A 408 -0.95 -6.90 -33.83
C ASN A 408 0.19 -7.87 -33.59
N SER A 409 0.12 -8.59 -32.48
CA SER A 409 -0.11 -10.03 -32.62
C SER A 409 -1.42 -10.36 -31.90
N GLY A 410 -2.54 -10.01 -32.51
CA GLY A 410 -3.89 -10.35 -32.05
C GLY A 410 -4.20 -9.94 -30.61
N GLU A 411 -3.92 -8.69 -30.21
CA GLU A 411 -4.39 -8.21 -28.91
C GLU A 411 -5.91 -8.22 -28.89
N ASN A 412 -6.48 -9.13 -28.09
CA ASN A 412 -7.92 -9.30 -27.99
C ASN A 412 -8.58 -8.03 -27.40
N PRO A 413 -9.60 -7.45 -28.06
CA PRO A 413 -10.17 -6.16 -27.69
C PRO A 413 -10.98 -6.18 -26.38
N PHE A 414 -11.14 -7.35 -25.74
CA PHE A 414 -11.63 -7.42 -24.36
C PHE A 414 -10.56 -7.05 -23.31
N GLN A 415 -9.27 -7.03 -23.68
CA GLN A 415 -8.21 -6.66 -22.73
C GLN A 415 -8.32 -5.21 -22.24
N SER A 416 -8.83 -4.32 -23.11
CA SER A 416 -8.97 -2.87 -22.91
C SER A 416 -10.40 -2.40 -22.53
N VAL A 417 -11.33 -3.33 -22.31
CA VAL A 417 -12.67 -3.01 -21.78
C VAL A 417 -12.56 -2.42 -20.36
N ASP A 418 -13.34 -1.38 -20.07
CA ASP A 418 -13.45 -0.77 -18.74
C ASP A 418 -14.33 -1.64 -17.84
N LEU A 419 -13.69 -2.51 -17.06
CA LEU A 419 -14.35 -3.56 -16.26
C LEU A 419 -15.23 -3.00 -15.12
N ARG A 420 -15.29 -1.67 -14.94
CA ARG A 420 -16.15 -0.97 -13.97
C ARG A 420 -17.57 -0.73 -14.48
N PHE A 421 -17.79 -0.85 -15.79
CA PHE A 421 -19.12 -0.80 -16.38
C PHE A 421 -19.77 -2.18 -16.31
N PRO A 422 -21.11 -2.26 -16.21
CA PRO A 422 -21.80 -3.54 -16.30
C PRO A 422 -21.70 -4.10 -17.71
N ALA A 423 -21.64 -5.43 -17.81
CA ALA A 423 -21.82 -6.17 -19.04
C ALA A 423 -23.16 -5.78 -19.71
N PRO A 424 -23.27 -5.89 -21.05
CA PRO A 424 -24.49 -5.56 -21.79
C PRO A 424 -25.74 -6.23 -21.21
N ALA A 425 -26.91 -5.60 -21.36
CA ALA A 425 -28.17 -6.17 -20.87
C ALA A 425 -28.54 -7.54 -21.49
N SER A 426 -27.89 -7.92 -22.59
CA SER A 426 -27.93 -9.26 -23.20
C SER A 426 -27.02 -10.29 -22.51
N VAL A 427 -26.49 -9.99 -21.33
CA VAL A 427 -25.72 -10.90 -20.46
C VAL A 427 -26.56 -11.16 -19.22
N THR A 428 -27.44 -12.17 -19.31
CA THR A 428 -28.34 -12.56 -18.22
C THR A 428 -27.87 -13.85 -17.53
N PRO A 429 -28.32 -14.12 -16.29
CA PRO A 429 -28.00 -15.37 -15.59
C PRO A 429 -28.28 -16.62 -16.43
N ILE A 430 -29.44 -16.64 -17.11
CA ILE A 430 -29.89 -17.77 -17.92
C ILE A 430 -28.95 -18.02 -19.12
N GLN A 431 -28.44 -16.97 -19.76
CA GLN A 431 -27.51 -17.12 -20.90
C GLN A 431 -26.14 -17.62 -20.45
N ILE A 432 -25.64 -17.12 -19.31
CA ILE A 432 -24.41 -17.64 -18.69
C ILE A 432 -24.58 -19.14 -18.39
N ASP A 433 -25.65 -19.52 -17.68
CA ASP A 433 -25.90 -20.92 -17.32
C ASP A 433 -26.11 -21.82 -18.54
N GLN A 434 -26.81 -21.35 -19.58
CA GLN A 434 -26.98 -22.09 -20.84
C GLN A 434 -25.66 -22.30 -21.58
N TRP A 435 -24.78 -21.30 -21.63
CA TRP A 435 -23.49 -21.42 -22.30
C TRP A 435 -22.50 -22.29 -21.50
N LEU A 436 -22.48 -22.17 -20.17
CA LEU A 436 -21.73 -23.08 -19.30
C LEU A 436 -22.19 -24.53 -19.45
N ALA A 437 -23.50 -24.77 -19.54
CA ALA A 437 -24.07 -26.10 -19.79
C ALA A 437 -23.66 -26.68 -21.16
N GLN A 438 -23.71 -25.87 -22.22
CA GLN A 438 -23.27 -26.27 -23.57
C GLN A 438 -21.79 -26.67 -23.60
N ASN A 439 -20.96 -25.98 -22.82
CA ASN A 439 -19.53 -26.27 -22.65
C ASN A 439 -19.23 -27.27 -21.50
N GLN A 440 -20.24 -27.94 -20.96
CA GLN A 440 -20.14 -28.98 -19.91
C GLN A 440 -19.45 -28.53 -18.61
N SER A 441 -19.38 -27.22 -18.36
CA SER A 441 -18.62 -26.63 -17.25
C SER A 441 -19.27 -26.93 -15.89
N PRO A 442 -18.51 -27.43 -14.89
CA PRO A 442 -18.95 -27.54 -13.50
C PRO A 442 -19.18 -26.20 -12.76
N LEU A 443 -19.28 -25.08 -13.48
CA LEU A 443 -19.70 -23.76 -12.99
C LEU A 443 -21.18 -23.45 -13.36
N GLN A 444 -21.85 -24.33 -14.11
CA GLN A 444 -23.26 -24.17 -14.50
C GLN A 444 -24.18 -24.05 -13.27
N GLY A 445 -24.98 -22.98 -13.23
CA GLY A 445 -25.86 -22.62 -12.10
C GLY A 445 -25.41 -21.34 -11.39
N LEU A 446 -24.19 -20.87 -11.65
CA LEU A 446 -23.59 -19.67 -11.06
C LEU A 446 -23.87 -18.38 -11.86
N GLY A 447 -24.61 -18.44 -12.97
CA GLY A 447 -24.96 -17.25 -13.77
C GLY A 447 -25.66 -16.16 -12.95
N SER A 448 -26.46 -16.55 -11.96
CA SER A 448 -27.10 -15.61 -11.04
C SER A 448 -26.11 -14.94 -10.08
N SER A 449 -25.08 -15.67 -9.63
CA SER A 449 -24.01 -15.17 -8.76
C SER A 449 -23.13 -14.13 -9.45
N PHE A 450 -22.70 -14.37 -10.70
CA PHE A 450 -21.91 -13.42 -11.48
C PHE A 450 -22.66 -12.09 -11.70
N VAL A 451 -23.93 -12.15 -12.12
CA VAL A 451 -24.75 -10.96 -12.34
C VAL A 451 -25.10 -10.24 -11.03
N THR A 452 -25.30 -10.97 -9.92
CA THR A 452 -25.51 -10.37 -8.60
C THR A 452 -24.26 -9.66 -8.10
N ALA A 453 -23.08 -10.25 -8.27
CA ALA A 453 -21.81 -9.64 -7.92
C ALA A 453 -21.53 -8.37 -8.73
N GLN A 454 -21.81 -8.37 -10.05
CA GLN A 454 -21.80 -7.16 -10.87
C GLN A 454 -22.71 -6.06 -10.31
N GLN A 455 -23.95 -6.41 -9.96
CA GLN A 455 -24.92 -5.43 -9.46
C GLN A 455 -24.54 -4.85 -8.09
N LEU A 456 -23.85 -5.62 -7.24
CA LEU A 456 -23.39 -5.16 -5.93
C LEU A 456 -22.12 -4.32 -6.03
N TYR A 457 -21.09 -4.81 -6.73
CA TYR A 457 -19.74 -4.27 -6.68
C TYR A 457 -19.30 -3.52 -7.94
N GLY A 458 -20.13 -3.42 -8.97
CA GLY A 458 -19.81 -2.67 -10.19
C GLY A 458 -18.60 -3.25 -10.93
N VAL A 459 -18.64 -4.55 -11.22
CA VAL A 459 -17.60 -5.27 -11.96
C VAL A 459 -18.27 -6.10 -13.06
N ASP A 460 -17.77 -6.04 -14.29
CA ASP A 460 -18.35 -6.72 -15.45
C ASP A 460 -18.54 -8.24 -15.22
N ALA A 461 -19.76 -8.73 -15.43
CA ALA A 461 -20.16 -10.13 -15.18
C ALA A 461 -19.57 -11.11 -16.19
N THR A 462 -19.35 -10.69 -17.44
CA THR A 462 -18.68 -11.50 -18.46
C THR A 462 -17.22 -11.72 -18.07
N TYR A 463 -16.56 -10.69 -17.55
CA TYR A 463 -15.22 -10.77 -16.98
C TYR A 463 -15.18 -11.70 -15.76
N LEU A 464 -16.08 -11.52 -14.78
CA LEU A 464 -16.08 -12.37 -13.57
C LEU A 464 -16.24 -13.86 -13.91
N MET A 465 -17.11 -14.18 -14.88
CA MET A 465 -17.29 -15.54 -15.38
C MET A 465 -16.05 -16.03 -16.15
N ALA A 466 -15.52 -15.23 -17.08
CA ALA A 466 -14.35 -15.60 -17.88
C ALA A 466 -13.10 -15.81 -17.01
N HIS A 467 -12.92 -14.98 -15.99
CA HIS A 467 -11.85 -15.09 -15.01
C HIS A 467 -11.98 -16.37 -14.17
N ALA A 468 -13.19 -16.70 -13.68
CA ALA A 468 -13.42 -17.97 -12.99
C ALA A 468 -13.14 -19.20 -13.88
N ILE A 469 -13.56 -19.16 -15.16
CA ILE A 469 -13.27 -20.22 -16.13
C ILE A 469 -11.76 -20.38 -16.36
N TRP A 470 -11.03 -19.27 -16.51
CA TRP A 470 -9.58 -19.28 -16.73
C TRP A 470 -8.83 -19.86 -15.53
N GLU A 471 -9.14 -19.40 -14.32
CA GLU A 471 -8.48 -19.83 -13.08
C GLU A 471 -8.80 -21.29 -12.70
N THR A 472 -9.99 -21.78 -13.04
CA THR A 472 -10.40 -23.17 -12.73
C THR A 472 -10.22 -24.17 -13.86
N GLY A 473 -9.83 -23.74 -15.07
CA GLY A 473 -9.86 -24.59 -16.26
C GLY A 473 -11.28 -25.10 -16.54
N TRP A 474 -12.21 -24.18 -16.78
CA TRP A 474 -13.65 -24.44 -17.00
C TRP A 474 -14.39 -25.10 -15.83
N GLY A 475 -13.89 -25.01 -14.59
CA GLY A 475 -14.49 -25.63 -13.39
C GLY A 475 -13.91 -27.01 -13.04
N ASN A 476 -12.79 -27.41 -13.64
CA ASN A 476 -12.19 -28.73 -13.43
C ASN A 476 -11.04 -28.76 -12.40
N SER A 477 -10.63 -27.60 -11.88
CA SER A 477 -9.60 -27.49 -10.85
C SER A 477 -10.00 -28.21 -9.56
N SER A 478 -9.13 -29.09 -9.07
CA SER A 478 -9.29 -29.80 -7.80
C SER A 478 -9.29 -28.85 -6.59
N ILE A 479 -8.58 -27.72 -6.67
CA ILE A 479 -8.62 -26.67 -5.64
C ILE A 479 -10.02 -26.04 -5.59
N TYR A 480 -10.61 -25.74 -6.74
CA TYR A 480 -11.99 -25.27 -6.81
C TYR A 480 -12.97 -26.30 -6.22
N GLN A 481 -12.92 -27.55 -6.67
CA GLN A 481 -13.83 -28.62 -6.22
C GLN A 481 -13.72 -28.90 -4.71
N ALA A 482 -12.54 -28.75 -4.11
CA ALA A 482 -12.34 -28.96 -2.67
C ALA A 482 -12.68 -27.71 -1.81
N LYS A 483 -12.37 -26.51 -2.30
CA LYS A 483 -12.33 -25.25 -1.51
C LYS A 483 -13.28 -24.14 -1.98
N ASN A 484 -14.11 -24.35 -3.01
CA ASN A 484 -14.90 -23.31 -3.69
C ASN A 484 -14.07 -22.08 -4.11
N ASN A 485 -12.77 -22.28 -4.39
CA ASN A 485 -11.87 -21.18 -4.74
C ASN A 485 -11.81 -21.02 -6.26
N LEU A 486 -12.75 -20.25 -6.81
CA LEU A 486 -12.94 -20.10 -8.27
C LEU A 486 -11.86 -19.26 -8.95
N PHE A 487 -11.02 -18.54 -8.18
CA PHE A 487 -10.09 -17.54 -8.73
C PHE A 487 -8.63 -17.81 -8.34
N GLY A 488 -8.32 -19.03 -7.88
CA GLY A 488 -6.97 -19.42 -7.49
C GLY A 488 -6.38 -18.59 -6.33
N PHE A 489 -7.23 -17.97 -5.52
CA PHE A 489 -6.82 -16.92 -4.59
C PHE A 489 -6.04 -17.50 -3.40
N GLY A 490 -4.81 -17.01 -3.18
CA GLY A 490 -3.87 -17.59 -2.21
C GLY A 490 -3.14 -18.86 -2.66
N ALA A 491 -3.38 -19.36 -3.88
CA ALA A 491 -2.78 -20.62 -4.37
C ALA A 491 -1.31 -20.43 -4.85
N TYR A 492 -0.41 -20.08 -3.92
CA TYR A 492 1.02 -19.81 -4.20
C TYR A 492 1.77 -21.02 -4.78
N ASP A 493 2.62 -20.78 -5.78
CA ASP A 493 3.36 -21.84 -6.52
C ASP A 493 4.15 -22.84 -5.67
N ASN A 494 4.62 -22.44 -4.48
CA ASN A 494 5.40 -23.30 -3.59
C ASN A 494 4.57 -24.32 -2.81
N ASN A 495 3.27 -24.07 -2.59
CA ASN A 495 2.34 -25.01 -1.95
C ASN A 495 0.86 -24.59 -2.19
N PRO A 496 0.37 -24.68 -3.44
CA PRO A 496 -0.88 -24.03 -3.84
C PRO A 496 -2.10 -24.64 -3.17
N ALA A 497 -2.09 -25.96 -2.89
CA ALA A 497 -3.21 -26.64 -2.25
C ALA A 497 -3.42 -26.20 -0.79
N ASN A 498 -2.34 -25.98 -0.04
CA ASN A 498 -2.45 -25.60 1.38
C ASN A 498 -2.77 -24.11 1.54
N TYR A 499 -2.10 -23.21 0.80
CA TYR A 499 -2.29 -21.76 0.95
C TYR A 499 -3.54 -21.20 0.26
N ALA A 500 -4.14 -21.93 -0.70
CA ALA A 500 -5.39 -21.53 -1.33
C ALA A 500 -6.49 -21.30 -0.27
N GLY A 501 -7.12 -20.12 -0.30
CA GLY A 501 -8.28 -19.82 0.56
C GLY A 501 -9.42 -20.81 0.34
N SER A 502 -10.24 -21.02 1.38
CA SER A 502 -11.43 -21.87 1.33
C SER A 502 -12.69 -21.04 1.57
N PHE A 503 -13.65 -21.15 0.67
CA PHE A 503 -14.89 -20.37 0.66
C PHE A 503 -16.08 -21.28 1.00
N PRO A 504 -17.10 -20.80 1.74
CA PRO A 504 -18.28 -21.61 2.05
C PRO A 504 -19.18 -21.94 0.85
N THR A 505 -19.23 -21.06 -0.15
CA THR A 505 -20.01 -21.29 -1.39
C THR A 505 -19.28 -20.71 -2.60
N SER A 506 -19.63 -21.20 -3.78
CA SER A 506 -19.13 -20.64 -5.04
C SER A 506 -19.63 -19.21 -5.26
N ASP A 507 -20.89 -18.93 -4.88
CA ASP A 507 -21.48 -17.59 -4.88
C ASP A 507 -20.70 -16.60 -4.00
N TYR A 508 -20.29 -17.03 -2.80
CA TYR A 508 -19.52 -16.19 -1.88
C TYR A 508 -18.12 -15.88 -2.43
N SER A 509 -17.45 -16.86 -3.07
CA SER A 509 -16.16 -16.63 -3.74
C SER A 509 -16.27 -15.58 -4.85
N ILE A 510 -17.32 -15.66 -5.70
CA ILE A 510 -17.59 -14.69 -6.77
C ILE A 510 -17.83 -13.29 -6.20
N ARG A 511 -18.66 -13.16 -5.16
CA ARG A 511 -18.93 -11.86 -4.49
C ARG A 511 -17.67 -11.27 -3.87
N TRP A 512 -16.87 -12.09 -3.20
CA TRP A 512 -15.64 -11.65 -2.55
C TRP A 512 -14.62 -11.15 -3.56
N VAL A 513 -14.39 -11.88 -4.66
CA VAL A 513 -13.45 -11.44 -5.71
C VAL A 513 -13.97 -10.22 -6.46
N ALA A 514 -15.27 -10.11 -6.74
CA ALA A 514 -15.83 -8.90 -7.34
C ALA A 514 -15.63 -7.65 -6.46
N TRP A 515 -15.86 -7.76 -5.14
CA TRP A 515 -15.54 -6.71 -4.19
C TRP A 515 -14.03 -6.38 -4.21
N PHE A 516 -13.18 -7.41 -4.09
CA PHE A 516 -11.74 -7.24 -3.98
C PHE A 516 -11.13 -6.58 -5.22
N VAL A 517 -11.48 -7.06 -6.41
CA VAL A 517 -11.03 -6.52 -7.70
C VAL A 517 -11.54 -5.08 -7.89
N ARG A 518 -12.80 -4.79 -7.56
CA ARG A 518 -13.31 -3.41 -7.63
C ARG A 518 -12.46 -2.45 -6.82
N GLN A 519 -12.18 -2.80 -5.57
CA GLN A 519 -11.55 -1.90 -4.62
C GLN A 519 -10.04 -1.77 -4.86
N GLN A 520 -9.35 -2.88 -5.15
CA GLN A 520 -7.88 -2.90 -5.19
C GLN A 520 -7.29 -2.73 -6.59
N TYR A 521 -8.00 -3.13 -7.65
CA TYR A 521 -7.47 -3.15 -9.02
C TYR A 521 -8.14 -2.16 -9.97
N LEU A 522 -9.46 -1.96 -9.86
CA LEU A 522 -10.21 -1.14 -10.82
C LEU A 522 -10.43 0.30 -10.35
N SER A 523 -10.38 0.56 -9.05
CA SER A 523 -10.55 1.92 -8.51
C SER A 523 -9.20 2.67 -8.49
N PRO A 524 -9.12 3.95 -8.91
CA PRO A 524 -7.85 4.69 -8.98
C PRO A 524 -7.07 4.86 -7.68
N ASN A 525 -7.71 4.63 -6.53
CA ASN A 525 -7.13 4.61 -5.19
C ASN A 525 -6.82 3.19 -4.67
N GLY A 526 -7.03 2.17 -5.50
CA GLY A 526 -6.73 0.78 -5.19
C GLY A 526 -5.24 0.50 -5.25
N SER A 527 -4.74 -0.35 -4.35
CA SER A 527 -3.31 -0.61 -4.15
C SER A 527 -2.59 -1.23 -5.35
N PHE A 528 -3.36 -1.78 -6.30
CA PHE A 528 -2.88 -2.46 -7.51
C PHE A 528 -3.43 -1.81 -8.79
N TYR A 529 -3.90 -0.56 -8.73
CA TYR A 529 -4.37 0.18 -9.89
C TYR A 529 -3.21 0.64 -10.77
N ALA A 530 -3.03 0.00 -11.93
CA ALA A 530 -2.02 0.37 -12.90
C ALA A 530 -2.45 1.59 -13.73
N SER A 531 -2.10 2.81 -13.29
CA SER A 531 -2.57 4.08 -13.88
C SER A 531 -2.32 4.28 -15.37
N THR A 532 -1.32 3.60 -15.95
CA THR A 532 -0.98 3.63 -17.39
C THR A 532 -1.90 2.78 -18.26
N LYS A 533 -2.58 1.80 -17.68
CA LYS A 533 -3.46 0.83 -18.37
C LYS A 533 -4.91 0.88 -17.87
N GLY A 534 -5.13 1.40 -16.67
CA GLY A 534 -6.44 1.69 -16.09
C GLY A 534 -7.19 0.45 -15.58
N PRO A 535 -8.53 0.51 -15.51
CA PRO A 535 -9.42 -0.49 -14.94
C PRO A 535 -9.73 -1.63 -15.94
N THR A 536 -8.68 -2.14 -16.57
CA THR A 536 -8.72 -3.05 -17.72
C THR A 536 -8.09 -4.40 -17.34
N LEU A 537 -8.28 -5.46 -18.13
CA LEU A 537 -7.55 -6.72 -17.91
C LEU A 537 -6.03 -6.48 -18.02
N ASP A 538 -5.63 -5.62 -18.94
CA ASP A 538 -4.27 -5.13 -19.08
C ASP A 538 -3.71 -4.51 -17.79
N GLY A 539 -4.47 -3.62 -17.16
CA GLY A 539 -4.09 -2.98 -15.90
C GLY A 539 -4.07 -3.95 -14.73
N MET A 540 -5.02 -4.89 -14.69
CA MET A 540 -5.01 -5.98 -13.72
C MET A 540 -3.77 -6.87 -13.87
N GLY A 541 -3.41 -7.22 -15.11
CA GLY A 541 -2.29 -8.10 -15.43
C GLY A 541 -0.92 -7.62 -14.91
N VAL A 542 -0.76 -6.32 -14.60
CA VAL A 542 0.46 -5.77 -14.01
C VAL A 542 0.74 -6.32 -12.60
N HIS A 543 -0.32 -6.62 -11.84
CA HIS A 543 -0.23 -6.96 -10.41
C HIS A 543 -1.03 -8.21 -10.00
N TYR A 544 -1.92 -8.73 -10.83
CA TYR A 544 -2.75 -9.90 -10.52
C TYR A 544 -2.01 -11.22 -10.77
N ALA A 545 -1.29 -11.31 -11.90
CA ALA A 545 -0.61 -12.53 -12.33
C ALA A 545 0.83 -12.26 -12.75
N THR A 546 1.67 -13.29 -12.61
CA THR A 546 3.06 -13.32 -13.10
C THR A 546 3.16 -13.84 -14.53
N ASP A 547 2.08 -14.44 -15.04
CA ASP A 547 1.98 -14.90 -16.43
C ASP A 547 1.59 -13.72 -17.33
N PRO A 548 2.45 -13.30 -18.28
CA PRO A 548 2.14 -12.17 -19.17
C PRO A 548 0.96 -12.45 -20.10
N ASN A 549 0.54 -13.70 -20.28
CA ASN A 549 -0.61 -14.08 -21.10
C ASN A 549 -1.94 -14.08 -20.32
N TRP A 550 -1.94 -13.80 -19.02
CA TRP A 550 -3.15 -13.82 -18.20
C TRP A 550 -4.26 -12.87 -18.69
N PRO A 551 -3.98 -11.62 -19.13
CA PRO A 551 -5.01 -10.75 -19.71
C PRO A 551 -5.64 -11.33 -20.98
N GLU A 552 -4.81 -11.81 -21.92
CA GLU A 552 -5.25 -12.43 -23.17
C GLU A 552 -6.05 -13.71 -22.93
N GLY A 553 -5.62 -14.54 -21.98
CA GLY A 553 -6.32 -15.77 -21.61
C GLY A 553 -7.76 -15.53 -21.17
N ILE A 554 -7.99 -14.55 -20.27
CA ILE A 554 -9.34 -14.17 -19.83
C ILE A 554 -10.11 -13.51 -20.98
N ALA A 555 -9.48 -12.59 -21.71
CA ALA A 555 -10.09 -11.91 -22.84
C ALA A 555 -10.53 -12.90 -23.95
N SER A 556 -9.78 -13.97 -24.18
CA SER A 556 -10.13 -15.05 -25.11
C SER A 556 -11.40 -15.80 -24.67
N VAL A 557 -11.57 -16.05 -23.37
CA VAL A 557 -12.83 -16.61 -22.84
C VAL A 557 -14.00 -15.63 -22.97
N MET A 558 -13.77 -14.32 -22.73
CA MET A 558 -14.79 -13.28 -22.96
C MET A 558 -15.22 -13.22 -24.43
N THR A 559 -14.26 -13.26 -25.37
CA THR A 559 -14.53 -13.35 -26.82
C THR A 559 -15.38 -14.55 -27.15
N GLN A 560 -15.03 -15.75 -26.67
CA GLN A 560 -15.79 -16.97 -26.95
C GLN A 560 -17.26 -16.83 -26.49
N TYR A 561 -17.49 -16.43 -25.23
CA TYR A 561 -18.85 -16.23 -24.71
C TYR A 561 -19.65 -15.22 -25.52
N VAL A 562 -19.04 -14.08 -25.86
CA VAL A 562 -19.72 -12.99 -26.58
C VAL A 562 -20.03 -13.39 -28.03
N THR A 563 -19.12 -14.09 -28.71
CA THR A 563 -19.31 -14.59 -30.07
C THR A 563 -20.39 -15.68 -30.13
N ASP A 564 -20.38 -16.65 -29.22
CA ASP A 564 -21.39 -17.71 -29.17
C ASP A 564 -22.81 -17.15 -28.90
N ASN A 565 -22.89 -16.06 -28.12
CA ASN A 565 -24.13 -15.31 -27.87
C ASN A 565 -24.43 -14.25 -28.95
N GLN A 566 -23.82 -14.35 -30.14
CA GLN A 566 -24.08 -13.50 -31.32
C GLN A 566 -23.94 -11.99 -31.05
N SER A 567 -23.06 -11.63 -30.14
CA SER A 567 -22.75 -10.23 -29.77
C SER A 567 -21.31 -9.90 -30.17
N SER A 568 -20.83 -8.71 -29.81
CA SER A 568 -19.45 -8.28 -30.08
C SER A 568 -18.92 -7.36 -28.99
N VAL A 569 -17.61 -7.16 -28.98
CA VAL A 569 -16.93 -6.22 -28.08
C VAL A 569 -17.47 -4.78 -28.17
N ASN A 570 -18.08 -4.39 -29.30
CA ASN A 570 -18.71 -3.07 -29.49
C ASN A 570 -19.91 -2.81 -28.56
N ALA A 571 -20.44 -3.84 -27.91
CA ALA A 571 -21.47 -3.68 -26.88
C ALA A 571 -20.90 -3.26 -25.50
N TYR A 572 -19.58 -3.38 -25.31
CA TYR A 572 -18.88 -3.11 -24.05
C TYR A 572 -18.23 -1.72 -24.09
N THR A 573 -18.09 -1.09 -22.91
CA THR A 573 -17.45 0.23 -22.81
C THR A 573 -15.93 0.05 -22.83
N GLN A 574 -15.28 0.56 -23.88
CA GLN A 574 -13.82 0.61 -23.97
C GLN A 574 -13.24 1.65 -23.00
N TYR A 575 -12.06 1.38 -22.43
CA TYR A 575 -11.46 2.29 -21.47
C TYR A 575 -10.98 3.60 -22.11
N GLN A 576 -11.40 4.71 -21.50
CA GLN A 576 -10.86 6.05 -21.73
C GLN A 576 -10.66 6.72 -20.37
N THR A 577 -9.65 7.57 -20.23
CA THR A 577 -9.38 8.30 -18.98
C THR A 577 -10.52 9.24 -18.56
N SER A 578 -11.39 9.63 -19.51
CA SER A 578 -12.62 10.40 -19.30
C SER A 578 -13.82 9.57 -18.83
N ASN A 579 -13.73 8.23 -18.76
CA ASN A 579 -14.85 7.38 -18.38
C ASN A 579 -15.26 7.60 -16.91
N VAL A 580 -16.53 7.95 -16.70
CA VAL A 580 -17.18 8.02 -15.39
C VAL A 580 -18.05 6.78 -15.21
N PRO A 581 -17.57 5.72 -14.52
CA PRO A 581 -18.33 4.50 -14.32
C PRO A 581 -19.44 4.70 -13.28
N PRO A 582 -20.47 3.84 -13.26
CA PRO A 582 -21.41 3.77 -12.16
C PRO A 582 -20.70 3.53 -10.82
N ALA A 583 -21.23 4.14 -9.75
CA ALA A 583 -20.83 3.81 -8.39
C ALA A 583 -21.33 2.39 -8.03
N PRO A 584 -20.54 1.58 -7.31
CA PRO A 584 -20.99 0.28 -6.82
C PRO A 584 -22.10 0.47 -5.78
N LYS A 585 -23.04 -0.48 -5.70
CA LYS A 585 -24.11 -0.45 -4.68
C LYS A 585 -23.58 -0.76 -3.27
N SER A 586 -22.47 -1.48 -3.17
CA SER A 586 -21.75 -1.76 -1.94
C SER A 586 -20.24 -1.63 -2.13
N SER A 587 -19.57 -1.01 -1.17
CA SER A 587 -18.11 -1.06 -0.98
C SER A 587 -17.70 -1.89 0.24
N VAL A 588 -18.68 -2.46 0.96
CA VAL A 588 -18.48 -3.29 2.16
C VAL A 588 -18.07 -4.69 1.75
N MET A 589 -17.10 -5.26 2.45
CA MET A 589 -16.64 -6.63 2.23
C MET A 589 -17.78 -7.63 2.48
N PRO A 590 -18.01 -8.63 1.59
CA PRO A 590 -19.04 -9.62 1.81
C PRO A 590 -18.75 -10.51 3.02
N LEU A 591 -19.77 -10.66 3.87
CA LEU A 591 -19.87 -11.67 4.91
C LEU A 591 -20.66 -12.86 4.38
N TYR A 592 -20.34 -14.06 4.84
CA TYR A 592 -21.17 -15.25 4.66
C TYR A 592 -21.89 -15.57 5.97
N PHE A 593 -23.22 -15.71 5.92
CA PHE A 593 -24.02 -16.15 7.06
C PHE A 593 -24.18 -17.66 7.00
N THR A 594 -23.81 -18.37 8.07
CA THR A 594 -23.74 -19.85 8.07
C THR A 594 -25.10 -20.52 8.26
N GLY A 595 -26.01 -19.87 8.99
CA GLY A 595 -27.20 -20.52 9.56
C GLY A 595 -27.03 -21.01 11.00
N GLY A 596 -25.94 -20.66 11.68
CA GLY A 596 -25.72 -21.05 13.07
C GLY A 596 -25.04 -22.42 13.21
N ALA A 597 -24.00 -22.64 12.39
CA ALA A 597 -23.09 -23.77 12.51
C ALA A 597 -22.54 -23.91 13.95
N LYS A 598 -22.20 -25.14 14.36
CA LYS A 598 -21.76 -25.46 15.73
C LYS A 598 -20.35 -26.01 15.72
N GLY A 599 -19.50 -25.41 16.55
CA GLY A 599 -18.13 -25.84 16.75
C GLY A 599 -17.74 -25.82 18.22
N SER A 600 -16.51 -26.24 18.49
CA SER A 600 -15.84 -26.18 19.77
C SER A 600 -14.45 -25.58 19.57
N ILE A 601 -14.09 -24.64 20.43
CA ILE A 601 -12.77 -23.99 20.37
C ILE A 601 -11.66 -25.02 20.53
N ASN A 602 -10.73 -25.02 19.58
CA ASN A 602 -9.52 -25.82 19.56
C ASN A 602 -8.33 -24.88 19.44
N ALA A 603 -7.91 -24.25 20.53
CA ALA A 603 -6.88 -23.22 20.51
C ALA A 603 -5.44 -23.76 20.27
N GLY A 604 -5.30 -25.00 19.79
CA GLY A 604 -4.04 -25.64 19.45
C GLY A 604 -3.03 -25.66 20.61
N SER A 605 -1.96 -24.88 20.48
CA SER A 605 -0.92 -24.73 21.51
C SER A 605 -1.29 -23.72 22.61
N LEU A 606 -2.39 -22.99 22.45
CA LEU A 606 -2.84 -21.96 23.39
C LEU A 606 -3.80 -22.58 24.43
N THR A 607 -3.77 -22.09 25.66
CA THR A 607 -4.71 -22.54 26.70
C THR A 607 -6.09 -21.90 26.55
N ASN A 608 -6.14 -20.65 26.07
CA ASN A 608 -7.37 -19.93 25.71
C ASN A 608 -7.16 -19.24 24.36
N LEU A 609 -8.15 -19.29 23.47
CA LEU A 609 -8.13 -18.63 22.17
C LEU A 609 -8.51 -17.14 22.30
N PRO A 610 -7.70 -16.19 21.79
CA PRO A 610 -8.08 -14.80 21.60
C PRO A 610 -9.40 -14.62 20.83
N VAL A 611 -10.28 -13.74 21.29
CA VAL A 611 -11.49 -13.34 20.54
C VAL A 611 -11.42 -11.84 20.23
N TYR A 612 -11.57 -11.49 18.95
CA TYR A 612 -11.41 -10.13 18.45
C TYR A 612 -12.76 -9.45 18.18
N ALA A 613 -12.87 -8.15 18.45
CA ALA A 613 -14.11 -7.42 18.18
C ALA A 613 -14.38 -7.27 16.67
N GLN A 614 -13.32 -7.28 15.86
CA GLN A 614 -13.35 -7.27 14.38
C GLN A 614 -12.26 -8.22 13.86
N ALA A 615 -12.52 -8.98 12.80
CA ALA A 615 -11.51 -9.88 12.23
C ALA A 615 -10.23 -9.13 11.80
N SER A 616 -10.33 -7.87 11.36
CA SER A 616 -9.18 -7.02 11.03
C SER A 616 -8.22 -6.76 12.19
N GLN A 617 -8.66 -6.86 13.44
CA GLN A 617 -7.78 -6.85 14.61
C GLN A 617 -7.02 -8.18 14.71
N GLY A 618 -7.72 -9.30 14.45
CA GLY A 618 -7.14 -10.64 14.39
C GLY A 618 -6.10 -10.81 13.27
N TYR A 619 -6.29 -10.18 12.10
CA TYR A 619 -5.31 -10.22 10.99
C TYR A 619 -3.92 -9.71 11.42
N ASN A 620 -3.88 -8.77 12.37
CA ASN A 620 -2.64 -8.20 12.92
C ASN A 620 -2.13 -8.99 14.13
N ALA A 621 -3.04 -9.56 14.93
CA ALA A 621 -2.76 -10.14 16.24
C ALA A 621 -2.59 -11.68 16.26
N MET A 622 -2.83 -12.40 15.16
CA MET A 622 -2.69 -13.85 15.14
C MET A 622 -1.26 -14.33 14.84
N TYR A 623 -0.87 -15.42 15.51
CA TYR A 623 0.48 -15.97 15.49
C TYR A 623 0.85 -16.53 14.10
N PRO A 624 1.85 -15.96 13.40
CA PRO A 624 2.19 -16.33 12.02
C PRO A 624 3.13 -17.54 11.91
N GLY A 625 3.44 -18.20 13.04
CA GLY A 625 4.63 -19.04 13.18
C GLY A 625 5.77 -18.30 13.88
N PRO A 626 6.90 -18.99 14.14
CA PRO A 626 7.96 -18.47 15.00
C PRO A 626 8.61 -17.22 14.38
N LEU A 627 8.54 -16.11 15.10
CA LEU A 627 9.22 -14.88 14.72
C LEU A 627 10.59 -14.83 15.41
N GLN A 628 11.64 -14.61 14.62
CA GLN A 628 13.03 -14.66 15.08
C GLN A 628 13.87 -13.69 14.24
N LEU A 629 15.16 -13.58 14.54
CA LEU A 629 16.07 -12.72 13.79
C LEU A 629 15.95 -12.93 12.26
N ASN A 630 15.77 -11.82 11.53
CA ASN A 630 15.48 -11.71 10.08
C ASN A 630 14.04 -12.05 9.64
N SER A 631 13.11 -12.40 10.53
CA SER A 631 11.67 -12.36 10.21
C SER A 631 11.23 -10.94 9.86
N SER A 632 10.19 -10.79 9.02
CA SER A 632 9.61 -9.49 8.70
C SER A 632 8.12 -9.56 8.37
N GLY A 633 7.43 -8.42 8.41
CA GLY A 633 6.00 -8.28 8.10
C GLY A 633 5.15 -7.72 9.25
N SER A 634 3.83 -7.67 9.04
CA SER A 634 2.87 -7.07 9.98
C SER A 634 2.89 -7.70 11.38
N ALA A 635 3.08 -9.01 11.48
CA ALA A 635 3.17 -9.69 12.77
C ALA A 635 4.46 -9.34 13.54
N VAL A 636 5.55 -8.99 12.86
CA VAL A 636 6.75 -8.44 13.54
C VAL A 636 6.48 -7.01 14.03
N ALA A 637 5.75 -6.21 13.26
CA ALA A 637 5.31 -4.89 13.71
C ALA A 637 4.40 -5.01 14.94
N GLU A 638 3.51 -6.01 14.99
CA GLU A 638 2.66 -6.24 16.15
C GLU A 638 3.45 -6.75 17.37
N LEU A 639 4.43 -7.63 17.17
CA LEU A 639 5.39 -8.00 18.23
C LEU A 639 6.08 -6.75 18.81
N GLN A 640 6.55 -5.84 17.95
CA GLN A 640 7.18 -4.59 18.36
C GLN A 640 6.20 -3.67 19.10
N ASN A 641 4.96 -3.52 18.62
CA ASN A 641 3.88 -2.79 19.30
C ASN A 641 3.65 -3.30 20.73
N GLN A 642 3.49 -4.61 20.89
CA GLN A 642 3.11 -5.22 22.15
C GLN A 642 4.27 -5.31 23.14
N LEU A 643 5.50 -5.54 22.68
CA LEU A 643 6.70 -5.38 23.51
C LEU A 643 6.80 -3.95 24.05
N ASN A 644 6.53 -2.93 23.20
CA ASN A 644 6.51 -1.52 23.58
C ASN A 644 5.36 -1.14 24.53
N ALA A 645 4.17 -1.72 24.35
CA ALA A 645 3.03 -1.51 25.23
C ALA A 645 3.15 -2.24 26.57
N GLY A 646 3.90 -3.34 26.59
CA GLY A 646 4.16 -4.18 27.76
C GLY A 646 5.02 -3.51 28.84
N PRO A 647 5.14 -4.14 30.02
CA PRO A 647 5.72 -3.53 31.22
C PRO A 647 7.22 -3.20 31.12
N LEU A 648 7.92 -3.72 30.11
CA LEU A 648 9.36 -3.47 29.90
C LEU A 648 9.65 -2.25 29.02
N GLN A 649 8.68 -1.81 28.22
CA GLN A 649 8.75 -0.61 27.36
C GLN A 649 10.12 -0.39 26.65
N PRO A 650 10.62 -1.40 25.89
CA PRO A 650 11.97 -1.39 25.30
C PRO A 650 12.20 -0.28 24.27
N GLY A 651 11.15 0.36 23.75
CA GLY A 651 11.25 1.50 22.83
C GLY A 651 11.69 1.12 21.42
N LEU A 652 11.28 -0.05 20.95
CA LEU A 652 11.54 -0.55 19.60
C LEU A 652 10.91 0.36 18.54
N THR A 653 11.59 0.55 17.41
CA THR A 653 10.95 1.04 16.19
C THR A 653 9.95 -0.02 15.72
N VAL A 654 8.75 0.40 15.34
CA VAL A 654 7.72 -0.47 14.75
C VAL A 654 7.86 -0.41 13.23
N ASP A 655 8.84 -1.15 12.71
CA ASP A 655 9.21 -1.20 11.29
C ASP A 655 8.84 -2.53 10.61
N GLY A 656 8.37 -3.51 11.36
CA GLY A 656 8.07 -4.84 10.85
C GLY A 656 9.33 -5.63 10.49
N GLN A 657 10.50 -5.30 11.04
CA GLN A 657 11.76 -6.04 10.85
C GLN A 657 12.28 -6.61 12.17
N PHE A 658 12.49 -7.92 12.22
CA PHE A 658 12.94 -8.60 13.44
C PHE A 658 14.46 -8.52 13.47
N GLY A 659 14.97 -7.36 13.86
CA GLY A 659 16.39 -7.12 14.10
C GLY A 659 16.84 -7.52 15.52
N PRO A 660 18.15 -7.41 15.83
CA PRO A 660 18.71 -7.79 17.13
C PRO A 660 18.11 -7.03 18.32
N MET A 661 17.58 -5.83 18.12
CA MET A 661 16.87 -5.09 19.16
C MET A 661 15.53 -5.75 19.52
N THR A 662 14.76 -6.20 18.52
CA THR A 662 13.51 -6.95 18.73
C THR A 662 13.80 -8.28 19.44
N GLU A 663 14.87 -8.97 19.06
CA GLU A 663 15.36 -10.19 19.71
C GLU A 663 15.70 -9.97 21.19
N THR A 664 16.56 -8.99 21.50
CA THR A 664 16.96 -8.65 22.89
C THR A 664 15.76 -8.22 23.75
N ALA A 665 14.85 -7.43 23.18
CA ALA A 665 13.64 -6.99 23.87
C ALA A 665 12.71 -8.17 24.17
N LEU A 666 12.61 -9.14 23.27
CA LEU A 666 11.83 -10.34 23.46
C LEU A 666 12.45 -11.29 24.49
N GLU A 667 13.77 -11.48 24.48
CA GLU A 667 14.48 -12.25 25.52
C GLU A 667 14.21 -11.67 26.91
N ALA A 668 14.32 -10.35 27.06
CA ALA A 668 14.01 -9.66 28.31
C ALA A 668 12.54 -9.86 28.74
N TRP A 669 11.61 -9.84 27.77
CA TRP A 669 10.19 -10.07 28.00
C TRP A 669 9.90 -11.52 28.41
N GLN A 670 10.48 -12.52 27.73
CA GLN A 670 10.39 -13.93 28.10
C GLN A 670 10.93 -14.17 29.52
N ALA A 671 12.08 -13.57 29.86
CA ALA A 671 12.65 -13.64 31.21
C ALA A 671 11.72 -13.04 32.28
N ALA A 672 11.10 -11.89 31.99
CA ALA A 672 10.15 -11.23 32.90
C ALA A 672 8.86 -12.05 33.12
N HIS A 673 8.42 -12.81 32.12
CA HIS A 673 7.22 -13.66 32.16
C HIS A 673 7.50 -15.14 32.50
N GLN A 674 8.73 -15.45 32.96
CA GLN A 674 9.17 -16.79 33.37
C GLN A 674 9.06 -17.86 32.27
N LEU A 675 9.21 -17.43 31.01
CA LEU A 675 9.25 -18.30 29.83
C LEU A 675 10.69 -18.71 29.49
N PRO A 676 10.89 -19.78 28.70
CA PRO A 676 12.18 -20.06 28.09
C PRO A 676 12.69 -18.85 27.32
N VAL A 677 13.87 -18.34 27.69
CA VAL A 677 14.51 -17.21 27.04
C VAL A 677 15.20 -17.71 25.78
N THR A 678 14.51 -17.61 24.65
CA THR A 678 14.95 -18.16 23.35
C THR A 678 15.25 -17.10 22.30
N GLY A 679 14.80 -15.86 22.51
CA GLY A 679 14.85 -14.79 21.49
C GLY A 679 13.90 -15.02 20.31
N ILE A 680 13.15 -16.14 20.32
CA ILE A 680 12.18 -16.54 19.31
C ILE A 680 10.79 -16.37 19.90
N CYS A 681 9.94 -15.59 19.24
CA CYS A 681 8.53 -15.49 19.61
C CYS A 681 7.83 -16.74 19.11
N ASP A 682 7.72 -17.75 19.98
CA ASP A 682 6.94 -18.94 19.73
C ASP A 682 5.45 -18.73 20.09
N ALA A 683 4.61 -19.75 19.87
CA ALA A 683 3.17 -19.65 20.13
C ALA A 683 2.84 -19.36 21.60
N SER A 684 3.67 -19.85 22.53
CA SER A 684 3.52 -19.65 23.98
C SER A 684 3.86 -18.21 24.37
N THR A 685 4.93 -17.66 23.77
CA THR A 685 5.37 -16.28 23.93
C THR A 685 4.33 -15.32 23.34
N TRP A 686 3.91 -15.55 22.10
CA TRP A 686 2.96 -14.69 21.37
C TRP A 686 1.60 -14.60 22.07
N SER A 687 1.05 -15.71 22.55
CA SER A 687 -0.26 -15.73 23.21
C SER A 687 -0.30 -15.03 24.58
N GLN A 688 0.83 -14.98 25.29
CA GLN A 688 0.95 -14.19 26.52
C GLN A 688 1.23 -12.70 26.24
N LEU A 689 1.83 -12.40 25.09
CA LEU A 689 2.11 -11.04 24.61
C LEU A 689 0.84 -10.30 24.17
N LEU A 690 -0.06 -11.00 23.46
CA LEU A 690 -1.24 -10.44 22.79
C LEU A 690 -2.56 -10.68 23.54
N ALA A 691 -2.53 -10.56 24.86
CA ALA A 691 -3.65 -10.86 25.74
C ALA A 691 -4.96 -10.13 25.31
N ALA A 692 -5.83 -10.87 24.64
CA ALA A 692 -7.08 -10.34 24.10
C ALA A 692 -8.02 -9.85 25.21
N SER A 693 -8.89 -8.89 24.86
CA SER A 693 -9.88 -8.34 25.80
C SER A 693 -10.83 -9.42 26.35
N GLN A 694 -11.04 -10.49 25.59
CA GLN A 694 -11.75 -11.71 25.98
C GLN A 694 -11.07 -12.91 25.31
N ALA A 695 -11.07 -14.07 25.98
CA ALA A 695 -10.53 -15.31 25.44
C ALA A 695 -11.42 -16.52 25.79
N LEU A 696 -11.47 -17.51 24.92
CA LEU A 696 -12.28 -18.72 25.08
C LEU A 696 -11.41 -19.93 25.41
N PRO A 697 -11.67 -20.67 26.51
CA PRO A 697 -10.96 -21.91 26.80
C PRO A 697 -11.15 -22.97 25.72
N THR A 698 -10.12 -23.77 25.46
CA THR A 698 -10.22 -24.96 24.60
C THR A 698 -11.33 -25.90 25.09
N GLY A 699 -12.11 -26.42 24.14
CA GLY A 699 -13.32 -27.22 24.36
C GLY A 699 -14.60 -26.40 24.47
N THR A 700 -14.55 -25.06 24.56
CA THR A 700 -15.77 -24.23 24.71
C THR A 700 -16.71 -24.41 23.51
N PRO A 701 -17.97 -24.83 23.71
CA PRO A 701 -18.97 -24.90 22.65
C PRO A 701 -19.35 -23.51 22.13
N VAL A 702 -19.32 -23.32 20.81
CA VAL A 702 -19.65 -22.07 20.13
C VAL A 702 -20.67 -22.29 19.00
N THR A 703 -21.42 -21.24 18.70
CA THR A 703 -22.14 -21.09 17.43
C THR A 703 -21.33 -20.18 16.52
N ILE A 704 -21.10 -20.59 15.28
CA ILE A 704 -20.55 -19.75 14.23
C ILE A 704 -21.75 -19.20 13.46
N ASP A 705 -22.01 -17.90 13.47
CA ASP A 705 -23.13 -17.28 12.74
C ASP A 705 -22.69 -16.58 11.45
N GLN A 706 -21.45 -16.08 11.41
CA GLN A 706 -20.86 -15.38 10.27
C GLN A 706 -19.45 -15.88 9.97
N VAL A 707 -19.06 -15.80 8.70
CA VAL A 707 -17.74 -16.15 8.18
C VAL A 707 -17.27 -15.03 7.25
N GLN A 708 -15.98 -14.73 7.25
CA GLN A 708 -15.39 -13.81 6.29
C GLN A 708 -13.96 -14.24 5.87
N GLN A 709 -13.52 -13.93 4.65
CA GLN A 709 -12.12 -14.17 4.26
C GLN A 709 -11.22 -13.04 4.75
N GLY A 710 -10.23 -13.40 5.55
CA GLY A 710 -9.18 -12.51 6.02
C GLY A 710 -7.80 -12.96 5.59
N TRP A 711 -6.80 -12.41 6.27
CA TRP A 711 -5.40 -12.71 6.01
C TRP A 711 -4.68 -13.05 7.31
N LEU A 712 -3.70 -13.94 7.21
CA LEU A 712 -2.74 -14.24 8.27
C LEU A 712 -1.36 -14.24 7.62
N GLY A 713 -0.66 -13.11 7.76
CA GLY A 713 0.52 -12.80 6.94
C GLY A 713 0.13 -12.73 5.45
N SER A 714 0.73 -13.58 4.62
CA SER A 714 0.35 -13.74 3.20
C SER A 714 -0.72 -14.80 2.96
N THR A 715 -1.13 -15.58 3.95
CA THR A 715 -2.10 -16.68 3.76
C THR A 715 -3.52 -16.14 3.76
N VAL A 716 -4.36 -16.65 2.86
CA VAL A 716 -5.81 -16.38 2.84
C VAL A 716 -6.47 -17.30 3.87
N THR A 717 -7.06 -16.71 4.90
CA THR A 717 -7.56 -17.42 6.09
C THR A 717 -9.05 -17.19 6.25
N GLN A 718 -9.80 -18.23 6.62
CA GLN A 718 -11.20 -18.09 7.00
C GLN A 718 -11.30 -17.55 8.43
N TRP A 719 -12.07 -16.50 8.64
CA TRP A 719 -12.37 -15.97 9.96
C TRP A 719 -13.83 -16.22 10.31
N ASP A 720 -14.05 -16.79 11.50
CA ASP A 720 -15.33 -17.21 12.00
C ASP A 720 -15.77 -16.25 13.12
N HIS A 721 -16.97 -15.70 13.03
CA HIS A 721 -17.59 -15.01 14.14
C HIS A 721 -18.28 -16.05 15.04
N VAL A 722 -17.79 -16.17 16.26
CA VAL A 722 -18.26 -17.14 17.26
C VAL A 722 -19.10 -16.48 18.33
N VAL A 723 -20.10 -17.20 18.81
CA VAL A 723 -20.99 -16.84 19.92
C VAL A 723 -21.00 -18.01 20.92
N ALA A 724 -20.43 -17.79 22.10
CA ALA A 724 -20.34 -18.77 23.17
C ALA A 724 -21.51 -18.64 24.17
N SER A 725 -21.86 -19.74 24.83
CA SER A 725 -22.97 -19.79 25.80
C SER A 725 -22.73 -18.96 27.07
N ASN A 726 -21.49 -18.57 27.35
CA ASN A 726 -21.10 -17.68 28.44
C ASN A 726 -21.22 -16.18 28.08
N GLY A 727 -21.67 -15.85 26.86
CA GLY A 727 -21.87 -14.48 26.38
C GLY A 727 -20.66 -13.84 25.69
N VAL A 728 -19.52 -14.53 25.61
CA VAL A 728 -18.37 -14.08 24.81
C VAL A 728 -18.71 -14.23 23.32
N SER A 729 -18.45 -13.19 22.54
CA SER A 729 -18.76 -13.14 21.11
C SER A 729 -17.73 -12.30 20.35
N GLY A 730 -17.36 -12.74 19.15
CA GLY A 730 -16.40 -12.02 18.29
C GLY A 730 -15.73 -12.93 17.27
N TRP A 731 -14.71 -12.42 16.58
CA TRP A 731 -14.00 -13.09 15.50
C TRP A 731 -12.80 -13.90 15.99
N VAL A 732 -12.62 -15.07 15.38
CA VAL A 732 -11.47 -15.98 15.55
C VAL A 732 -11.06 -16.55 14.18
N ASP A 733 -9.89 -17.17 14.05
CA ASP A 733 -9.56 -17.98 12.87
C ASP A 733 -10.38 -19.28 12.90
N GLY A 734 -11.01 -19.63 11.77
CA GLY A 734 -11.80 -20.84 11.63
C GLY A 734 -10.99 -22.13 11.80
N MET A 735 -9.66 -22.08 11.65
CA MET A 735 -8.77 -23.22 11.97
C MET A 735 -8.77 -23.58 13.46
N ASP A 736 -9.05 -22.61 14.34
CA ASP A 736 -9.16 -22.83 15.80
C ASP A 736 -10.60 -23.20 16.23
N VAL A 737 -11.51 -23.46 15.28
CA VAL A 737 -12.89 -23.89 15.54
C VAL A 737 -13.16 -25.26 14.92
N ASN A 738 -13.04 -26.31 15.74
CA ASN A 738 -13.33 -27.69 15.33
C ASN A 738 -14.83 -28.01 15.45
N PRO A 739 -15.31 -29.12 14.86
CA PRO A 739 -16.63 -29.66 15.16
C PRO A 739 -16.80 -30.03 16.64
N GLN A 740 -18.04 -30.15 17.10
CA GLN A 740 -18.30 -30.47 18.51
C GLN A 740 -17.95 -31.91 18.85
N VAL A 741 -17.22 -32.11 19.95
CA VAL A 741 -16.84 -33.44 20.44
C VAL A 741 -17.67 -33.78 21.67
N GLN A 742 -18.41 -34.89 21.64
CA GLN A 742 -19.04 -35.47 22.82
C GLN A 742 -18.54 -36.90 23.03
N SER A 743 -17.75 -37.10 24.10
CA SER A 743 -17.38 -38.37 24.74
C SER A 743 -17.03 -39.57 23.84
N GLY A 744 -15.76 -40.02 23.88
CA GLY A 744 -15.36 -41.30 23.29
C GLY A 744 -15.01 -41.24 21.80
N SER A 745 -14.33 -40.16 21.39
CA SER A 745 -13.81 -39.94 20.02
C SER A 745 -14.86 -39.77 18.92
N GLN A 746 -16.14 -39.66 19.25
CA GLN A 746 -17.21 -39.36 18.28
C GLN A 746 -17.31 -37.84 18.05
N ILE A 747 -17.13 -37.43 16.80
CA ILE A 747 -17.13 -36.02 16.36
C ILE A 747 -18.50 -35.72 15.75
N PHE A 748 -19.14 -34.63 16.18
CA PHE A 748 -20.45 -34.19 15.73
C PHE A 748 -20.38 -32.82 15.06
N THR A 749 -20.93 -32.70 13.86
CA THR A 749 -21.14 -31.40 13.20
C THR A 749 -22.59 -31.23 12.78
N ASN A 750 -23.01 -29.97 12.66
CA ASN A 750 -24.22 -29.59 11.93
C ASN A 750 -23.91 -28.77 10.67
N TRP A 751 -22.64 -28.63 10.27
CA TRP A 751 -22.21 -27.86 9.11
C TRP A 751 -21.66 -28.80 8.04
N PHE A 752 -22.23 -28.75 6.84
CA PHE A 752 -21.97 -29.71 5.76
C PHE A 752 -21.79 -29.02 4.42
N ARG A 753 -20.90 -29.57 3.60
CA ARG A 753 -20.77 -29.27 2.17
C ARG A 753 -21.67 -30.19 1.34
N VAL A 754 -22.43 -29.63 0.40
CA VAL A 754 -23.36 -30.37 -0.46
C VAL A 754 -22.68 -30.82 -1.75
N PHE A 755 -22.76 -32.12 -2.05
CA PHE A 755 -22.30 -32.69 -3.31
C PHE A 755 -23.46 -33.37 -4.05
N PRO A 756 -23.89 -32.88 -5.23
CA PRO A 756 -24.94 -33.53 -6.01
C PRO A 756 -24.51 -34.94 -6.46
N LEU A 757 -25.46 -35.87 -6.48
CA LEU A 757 -25.28 -37.21 -7.07
C LEU A 757 -25.37 -37.22 -8.59
N SER A 758 -25.89 -36.13 -9.20
CA SER A 758 -25.97 -35.92 -10.65
C SER A 758 -26.11 -34.43 -10.94
N GLY A 759 -25.44 -33.95 -11.99
CA GLY A 759 -25.37 -32.52 -12.32
C GLY A 759 -24.57 -31.72 -11.30
N TYR A 760 -24.74 -30.39 -11.31
CA TYR A 760 -23.98 -29.45 -10.49
C TYR A 760 -24.83 -28.67 -9.48
N THR A 761 -26.13 -28.97 -9.38
CA THR A 761 -27.07 -28.25 -8.52
C THR A 761 -28.02 -29.19 -7.78
N VAL A 762 -28.45 -28.78 -6.58
CA VAL A 762 -29.34 -29.52 -5.69
C VAL A 762 -30.53 -28.66 -5.30
N ASN A 763 -31.74 -29.20 -5.42
CA ASN A 763 -32.95 -28.49 -5.02
C ASN A 763 -33.21 -28.67 -3.52
N VAL A 764 -33.62 -27.57 -2.88
CA VAL A 764 -34.05 -27.53 -1.50
C VAL A 764 -35.56 -27.35 -1.49
N TYR A 765 -36.27 -28.31 -0.92
CA TYR A 765 -37.72 -28.37 -0.87
C TYR A 765 -38.27 -27.73 0.41
N GLY A 766 -39.42 -27.04 0.34
CA GLY A 766 -40.06 -26.41 1.50
C GLY A 766 -40.66 -27.40 2.51
N SER A 767 -40.73 -28.69 2.17
CA SER A 767 -41.07 -29.78 3.09
C SER A 767 -40.38 -31.08 2.64
N ALA A 768 -40.42 -32.13 3.47
CA ALA A 768 -39.83 -33.43 3.19
C ALA A 768 -40.61 -34.24 2.12
N SER A 769 -40.79 -33.66 0.93
CA SER A 769 -41.44 -34.26 -0.23
C SER A 769 -40.83 -33.71 -1.53
N SER A 770 -40.57 -34.58 -2.50
CA SER A 770 -40.05 -34.21 -3.82
C SER A 770 -41.06 -33.48 -4.70
N THR A 771 -42.32 -33.42 -4.26
CA THR A 771 -43.41 -32.64 -4.89
C THR A 771 -43.65 -31.29 -4.24
N ALA A 772 -42.92 -30.95 -3.18
CA ALA A 772 -43.03 -29.65 -2.52
C ALA A 772 -42.43 -28.52 -3.38
N GLN A 773 -42.76 -27.27 -3.04
CA GLN A 773 -42.16 -26.10 -3.68
C GLN A 773 -40.65 -26.08 -3.43
N ILE A 774 -39.88 -25.77 -4.47
CA ILE A 774 -38.43 -25.52 -4.36
C ILE A 774 -38.27 -24.12 -3.76
N VAL A 775 -37.57 -24.03 -2.62
CA VAL A 775 -37.36 -22.78 -1.87
C VAL A 775 -35.95 -22.22 -2.06
N ALA A 776 -34.99 -23.06 -2.45
CA ALA A 776 -33.66 -22.68 -2.91
C ALA A 776 -33.10 -23.73 -3.86
N THR A 777 -32.11 -23.36 -4.66
CA THR A 777 -31.27 -24.27 -5.43
C THR A 777 -29.83 -23.98 -5.04
N LEU A 778 -29.13 -24.99 -4.55
CA LEU A 778 -27.72 -24.92 -4.15
C LEU A 778 -26.85 -25.37 -5.32
N HIS A 779 -25.64 -24.83 -5.39
CA HIS A 779 -24.59 -25.30 -6.28
C HIS A 779 -23.77 -26.41 -5.59
N GLN A 780 -23.07 -27.24 -6.36
CA GLN A 780 -22.09 -28.17 -5.80
C GLN A 780 -21.03 -27.41 -5.00
N GLY A 781 -20.62 -28.01 -3.88
CA GLY A 781 -19.67 -27.40 -2.96
C GLY A 781 -20.30 -26.37 -2.02
N ASP A 782 -21.57 -26.00 -2.17
CA ASP A 782 -22.20 -25.03 -1.25
C ASP A 782 -22.39 -25.64 0.15
N ASP A 783 -22.08 -24.82 1.16
CA ASP A 783 -22.26 -25.19 2.56
C ASP A 783 -23.68 -24.93 3.07
N VAL A 784 -24.17 -25.84 3.91
CA VAL A 784 -25.47 -25.80 4.60
C VAL A 784 -25.32 -26.16 6.07
N VAL A 785 -26.24 -25.65 6.89
CA VAL A 785 -26.39 -26.08 8.29
C VAL A 785 -27.55 -27.06 8.41
N THR A 786 -27.52 -27.93 9.42
CA THR A 786 -28.62 -28.85 9.77
C THR A 786 -29.14 -28.55 11.18
N SER A 787 -30.44 -28.78 11.40
CA SER A 787 -31.06 -28.60 12.73
C SER A 787 -30.69 -29.70 13.75
N GLN A 788 -29.98 -30.74 13.30
CA GLN A 788 -29.49 -31.85 14.10
C GLN A 788 -27.99 -32.03 13.89
N LEU A 789 -27.31 -32.57 14.91
CA LEU A 789 -25.90 -32.97 14.86
C LEU A 789 -25.77 -34.40 14.31
N TYR A 790 -24.84 -34.64 13.39
CA TYR A 790 -24.53 -35.98 12.87
C TYR A 790 -23.06 -36.35 13.12
N SER A 791 -22.80 -37.64 13.35
CA SER A 791 -21.48 -38.11 13.83
C SER A 791 -20.51 -38.59 12.74
N ILE A 792 -20.98 -38.79 11.52
CA ILE A 792 -20.20 -39.20 10.33
C ILE A 792 -20.90 -38.68 9.06
N ALA A 793 -20.20 -38.74 7.92
CA ALA A 793 -20.61 -38.20 6.61
C ALA A 793 -21.78 -38.92 5.92
N THR A 794 -22.75 -39.43 6.67
CA THR A 794 -23.90 -40.14 6.12
C THR A 794 -25.16 -39.76 6.90
N PRO A 795 -26.22 -39.27 6.23
CA PRO A 795 -27.52 -39.10 6.87
C PRO A 795 -27.99 -40.39 7.55
N PRO A 796 -28.79 -40.31 8.64
CA PRO A 796 -29.25 -41.50 9.34
C PRO A 796 -29.96 -42.47 8.40
N ALA A 797 -29.52 -43.73 8.41
CA ALA A 797 -30.01 -44.75 7.50
C ALA A 797 -31.54 -44.87 7.59
N GLY A 798 -32.22 -44.72 6.45
CA GLY A 798 -33.68 -44.75 6.34
C GLY A 798 -34.37 -43.39 6.19
N GLN A 799 -33.66 -42.26 6.25
CA GLN A 799 -34.24 -40.95 5.93
C GLN A 799 -34.20 -40.65 4.43
N SER A 800 -35.36 -40.32 3.84
CA SER A 800 -35.47 -39.90 2.42
C SER A 800 -35.12 -38.43 2.18
N PHE A 801 -35.11 -37.62 3.24
CA PHE A 801 -34.82 -36.18 3.21
C PHE A 801 -33.99 -35.78 4.44
N VAL A 802 -33.09 -34.82 4.27
CA VAL A 802 -32.35 -34.16 5.36
C VAL A 802 -32.85 -32.73 5.49
N ALA A 803 -33.19 -32.31 6.72
CA ALA A 803 -33.55 -30.94 7.02
C ALA A 803 -32.29 -30.06 7.04
N VAL A 804 -32.31 -28.98 6.25
CA VAL A 804 -31.21 -28.02 6.12
C VAL A 804 -31.69 -26.60 6.40
N GLU A 805 -30.75 -25.78 6.85
CA GLU A 805 -30.89 -24.35 7.13
C GLU A 805 -29.84 -23.60 6.31
N ILE A 806 -30.29 -22.59 5.59
CA ILE A 806 -29.48 -21.77 4.68
C ILE A 806 -29.79 -20.32 5.02
N ALA A 807 -28.79 -19.51 5.34
CA ALA A 807 -29.03 -18.08 5.54
C ALA A 807 -29.14 -17.35 4.20
N ASN A 808 -30.07 -16.41 4.11
CA ASN A 808 -30.11 -15.43 3.03
C ASN A 808 -28.89 -14.51 3.15
N GLN A 809 -28.00 -14.54 2.16
CA GLN A 809 -26.70 -13.84 2.21
C GLN A 809 -26.80 -12.30 2.07
N GLN A 810 -28.02 -11.74 1.95
CA GLN A 810 -28.27 -10.29 2.00
C GLN A 810 -28.93 -9.84 3.32
N SER A 811 -29.75 -10.69 3.95
CA SER A 811 -30.51 -10.32 5.17
C SER A 811 -30.13 -11.10 6.43
N GLY A 812 -29.27 -12.11 6.33
CA GLY A 812 -28.95 -13.05 7.41
C GLY A 812 -30.13 -13.94 7.85
N SER A 813 -31.29 -13.82 7.20
CA SER A 813 -32.51 -14.54 7.61
C SER A 813 -32.43 -16.02 7.25
N ILE A 814 -32.79 -16.90 8.19
CA ILE A 814 -32.70 -18.35 7.98
C ILE A 814 -33.87 -18.85 7.13
N LEU A 815 -33.54 -19.60 6.08
CA LEU A 815 -34.45 -20.39 5.27
C LEU A 815 -34.25 -21.86 5.64
N THR A 816 -35.29 -22.48 6.21
CA THR A 816 -35.33 -23.92 6.47
C THR A 816 -35.92 -24.65 5.26
N GLY A 817 -35.35 -25.79 4.90
CA GLY A 817 -35.84 -26.65 3.83
C GLY A 817 -35.31 -28.07 3.94
N TYR A 818 -35.47 -28.85 2.88
CA TYR A 818 -35.17 -30.28 2.86
C TYR A 818 -34.47 -30.68 1.57
N ILE A 819 -33.34 -31.38 1.67
CA ILE A 819 -32.63 -31.99 0.53
C ILE A 819 -33.00 -33.48 0.46
N ALA A 820 -33.34 -34.00 -0.72
CA ALA A 820 -33.59 -35.43 -0.88
C ALA A 820 -32.27 -36.22 -0.83
N THR A 821 -32.22 -37.31 -0.06
CA THR A 821 -31.01 -38.16 0.03
C THR A 821 -30.68 -38.91 -1.27
N THR A 822 -31.60 -38.88 -2.25
CA THR A 822 -31.41 -39.37 -3.61
C THR A 822 -30.84 -38.33 -4.58
N GLN A 823 -30.62 -37.09 -4.14
CA GLN A 823 -30.08 -35.99 -4.96
C GLN A 823 -28.66 -35.58 -4.58
N ALA A 824 -28.25 -35.77 -3.32
CA ALA A 824 -26.96 -35.27 -2.83
C ALA A 824 -26.40 -36.11 -1.68
N THR A 825 -25.07 -36.09 -1.52
CA THR A 825 -24.39 -36.40 -0.28
C THR A 825 -24.05 -35.13 0.50
N LEU A 826 -23.95 -35.24 1.82
CA LEU A 826 -23.58 -34.16 2.72
C LEU A 826 -22.26 -34.53 3.41
N GLN A 827 -21.20 -33.79 3.14
CA GLN A 827 -19.87 -34.01 3.73
C GLN A 827 -19.66 -33.07 4.92
N PRO A 828 -19.30 -33.57 6.12
CA PRO A 828 -19.13 -32.76 7.31
C PRO A 828 -17.94 -31.81 7.17
N LEU A 829 -18.10 -30.59 7.69
CA LEU A 829 -17.05 -29.58 7.75
C LEU A 829 -16.39 -29.53 9.15
N PRO A 830 -15.10 -29.11 9.24
CA PRO A 830 -14.22 -28.79 8.12
C PRO A 830 -13.86 -30.06 7.33
N ASN A 831 -13.65 -29.91 6.02
CA ASN A 831 -13.29 -31.04 5.17
C ASN A 831 -12.03 -31.72 5.73
N PRO A 832 -11.97 -33.08 5.77
CA PRO A 832 -10.74 -33.76 6.14
C PRO A 832 -9.62 -33.28 5.22
N VAL A 833 -8.53 -32.78 5.84
CA VAL A 833 -7.39 -32.20 5.11
C VAL A 833 -6.94 -33.18 4.03
N PRO A 834 -6.91 -32.77 2.74
CA PRO A 834 -6.49 -33.67 1.67
C PRO A 834 -5.09 -34.21 1.93
N THR A 835 -4.98 -35.51 2.20
CA THR A 835 -3.69 -36.20 2.28
C THR A 835 -3.19 -36.49 0.87
N ASN A 836 -2.58 -35.49 0.22
CA ASN A 836 -1.76 -35.62 -0.99
C ASN A 836 -0.82 -34.41 -1.12
#